data_AF-A0A4J2F7G9-F1
#
_entry.id   AF-A0A4J2F7G9-F1
#
_cell.length_a   1.000
_cell.length_b   1.000
_cell.length_c   1.000
_cell.angle_alpha   90.00
_cell.angle_beta   90.00
_cell.angle_gamma   90.00
#
_symmetry.space_group_name_H-M   'P 1'
#
loop_
_entity.id
_entity.type
_entity.pdbx_description
1 polymer ?
#
loop_
_entity_poly.entity_id
_entity_poly.type
_entity_poly.pdbx_seq_one_letter_code
_entity_poly.pdbx_strand_id
1 'polypeptide(L)'
;MAGRAGADGRTPYLHIAYATSNNGSQGFSTTDSTNKTYIGTYTDYTQSDSTDYRVYKWTLIKGADGTGISNVTNYYLATTVSTGITRTSAGWTTTPQPITSDKRYLWNYRVELYTNGTSKTTEPTVIGVHGDKGERGLQGLQGLQGARGEQGIPGPRGADGRTQYTHMAYADNATGGGFSQTNTDKAFVGVYIDFNPTDSRNPADYRWTRWKGRDGANGVAGRAGADGRTPYLHIAYATSNNGSQGFSTTDSTNKTYIGTYTDYTQADSTDPKKYKWAKVKGDKGEKGDKGERGLQGLQGLQGARGEQGIPGPRGADGRTQYTHIAYADNAVGGGFSQTNTNKPYIGMYVDFNAADSNNPTVYKWTKWKGEDGAQGVPGAKGADGRTPYFHRAWANSADGRDGFSTTDSTNKRYLGTLTDFNEADSQDPARYKWTALFDNVQVGGKNYIRNASFLSGENKWGKNSVNGLAYNFTHSASNKGKSGLHMFSENNTVIPRWKGIYQKFSLPQPADTPVTVSALLAKDGAPQEAHIGIHFIKDGVIARQSWLDIPVSQISNKYQRFSLSAKHNIPFDEIRVMLYVGYDKIVNLYVTDVQLEIGNVMTDFRLSDEDVQDSINSKADQSLTQEQLNALNEKSQILEAEMKAKASMEAFGELEKAYNAFVKSNADSRKKSESDLVEAGRRIDLLTTQFGGLAELKTFIDTYMKSTNEGLIIGKNDASSTIKVSSDRISMFSAGKEVMYISQGVINIDNGIFTASIQIGRFRTEQYHLNKDVNVIRYIGG
;
A
#
# COMPACT_ATOMS: atom_id res chain seq x y z
N MET A 1 21.74 17.99 -13.75
CA MET A 1 21.99 17.33 -12.44
C MET A 1 21.77 15.83 -12.58
N ALA A 2 22.68 14.98 -12.08
CA ALA A 2 22.53 13.53 -12.13
C ALA A 2 21.62 13.00 -11.02
N GLY A 3 20.77 12.01 -11.34
CA GLY A 3 19.98 11.24 -10.37
C GLY A 3 20.72 10.02 -9.81
N ARG A 4 20.01 9.16 -9.06
CA ARG A 4 20.50 7.82 -8.74
C ARG A 4 20.32 6.90 -9.96
N ALA A 5 21.28 6.01 -10.21
CA ALA A 5 21.19 5.03 -11.28
C ALA A 5 19.99 4.08 -11.06
N GLY A 6 19.33 3.71 -12.16
CA GLY A 6 18.24 2.74 -12.18
C GLY A 6 18.72 1.30 -11.99
N ALA A 7 17.77 0.38 -11.84
CA ALA A 7 18.05 -1.08 -11.79
C ALA A 7 18.56 -1.64 -13.13
N ASP A 8 18.50 -0.83 -14.21
CA ASP A 8 19.10 -1.06 -15.52
C ASP A 8 20.55 -0.52 -15.63
N GLY A 9 21.08 0.07 -14.56
CA GLY A 9 22.41 0.66 -14.50
C GLY A 9 22.54 2.06 -15.13
N ARG A 10 21.45 2.68 -15.59
CA ARG A 10 21.49 4.00 -16.26
C ARG A 10 21.27 5.14 -15.28
N THR A 11 22.09 6.19 -15.39
CA THR A 11 21.96 7.43 -14.60
C THR A 11 21.12 8.45 -15.36
N PRO A 12 19.94 8.85 -14.86
CA PRO A 12 19.16 9.90 -15.49
C PRO A 12 19.72 11.30 -15.16
N TYR A 13 19.59 12.25 -16.08
CA TYR A 13 20.04 13.63 -15.91
C TYR A 13 18.84 14.59 -16.04
N LEU A 14 18.68 15.48 -15.05
CA LEU A 14 17.72 16.58 -15.05
C LEU A 14 18.40 17.86 -15.59
N HIS A 15 17.83 18.41 -16.65
CA HIS A 15 18.25 19.61 -17.35
C HIS A 15 17.32 20.78 -17.03
N ILE A 16 17.87 21.99 -17.06
CA ILE A 16 17.15 23.24 -16.79
C ILE A 16 17.44 24.22 -17.94
N ALA A 17 16.42 24.94 -18.38
CA ALA A 17 16.55 26.02 -19.35
C ALA A 17 15.63 27.20 -18.98
N TYR A 18 15.82 28.33 -19.63
CA TYR A 18 15.11 29.59 -19.38
C TYR A 18 14.62 30.20 -20.70
N ALA A 19 13.46 30.88 -20.68
CA ALA A 19 12.85 31.49 -21.87
C ALA A 19 12.02 32.74 -21.53
N THR A 20 11.72 33.56 -22.54
CA THR A 20 10.78 34.70 -22.42
C THR A 20 9.35 34.34 -22.85
N SER A 21 9.13 33.19 -23.52
CA SER A 21 7.81 32.68 -23.90
C SER A 21 7.40 31.41 -23.15
N ASN A 22 6.08 31.20 -23.05
CA ASN A 22 5.45 30.07 -22.37
C ASN A 22 5.70 28.69 -23.00
N ASN A 23 6.32 28.65 -24.17
CA ASN A 23 6.58 27.47 -24.99
C ASN A 23 8.07 27.31 -25.33
N GLY A 24 8.96 28.11 -24.71
CA GLY A 24 10.40 28.08 -24.94
C GLY A 24 10.91 28.72 -26.23
N SER A 25 10.04 29.04 -27.20
CA SER A 25 10.47 29.47 -28.55
C SER A 25 11.09 30.86 -28.65
N GLN A 26 11.07 31.67 -27.59
CA GLN A 26 11.68 33.00 -27.52
C GLN A 26 12.61 33.12 -26.32
N GLY A 27 13.78 33.71 -26.54
CA GLY A 27 14.78 33.93 -25.49
C GLY A 27 15.32 32.66 -24.84
N PHE A 28 15.29 31.51 -25.53
CA PHE A 28 15.80 30.24 -25.01
C PHE A 28 17.27 30.33 -24.62
N SER A 29 17.61 29.85 -23.42
CA SER A 29 18.99 29.58 -23.01
C SER A 29 19.06 28.50 -21.94
N THR A 30 20.02 27.60 -22.05
CA THR A 30 20.36 26.62 -21.00
C THR A 30 21.24 27.22 -19.89
N THR A 31 21.80 28.42 -20.09
CA THR A 31 22.79 29.02 -19.18
C THR A 31 22.42 30.43 -18.66
N ASP A 32 21.61 31.20 -19.40
CA ASP A 32 21.29 32.58 -19.07
C ASP A 32 19.82 32.79 -18.66
N SER A 33 19.60 32.96 -17.35
CA SER A 33 18.30 33.27 -16.75
C SER A 33 17.95 34.77 -16.73
N THR A 34 18.86 35.65 -17.19
CA THR A 34 18.68 37.11 -17.16
C THR A 34 17.48 37.52 -17.99
N ASN A 35 16.58 38.31 -17.41
CA ASN A 35 15.32 38.78 -18.02
C ASN A 35 14.39 37.70 -18.59
N LYS A 36 14.63 36.41 -18.31
CA LYS A 36 13.73 35.31 -18.69
C LYS A 36 12.55 35.24 -17.72
N THR A 37 11.38 34.85 -18.20
CA THR A 37 10.10 34.83 -17.47
C THR A 37 9.56 33.41 -17.24
N TYR A 38 10.09 32.42 -17.96
CA TYR A 38 9.76 31.00 -17.82
C TYR A 38 11.02 30.17 -17.54
N ILE A 39 10.86 29.11 -16.74
CA ILE A 39 11.84 28.04 -16.55
C ILE A 39 11.31 26.76 -17.20
N GLY A 40 12.20 26.00 -17.83
CA GLY A 40 11.91 24.73 -18.47
C GLY A 40 12.68 23.61 -17.78
N THR A 41 12.06 22.45 -17.60
CA THR A 41 12.74 21.22 -17.12
C THR A 41 12.60 20.07 -18.11
N TYR A 42 13.66 19.30 -18.27
CA TYR A 42 13.73 18.12 -19.13
C TYR A 42 14.57 17.02 -18.46
N THR A 43 14.29 15.75 -18.72
CA THR A 43 15.04 14.63 -18.14
C THR A 43 15.29 13.56 -19.19
N ASP A 44 16.55 13.15 -19.36
CA ASP A 44 16.94 11.99 -20.18
C ASP A 44 18.11 11.21 -19.54
N TYR A 45 18.97 10.57 -20.34
CA TYR A 45 20.17 9.85 -19.90
C TYR A 45 21.49 10.46 -20.45
N THR A 46 21.45 11.70 -20.92
CA THR A 46 22.57 12.42 -21.55
C THR A 46 23.13 13.45 -20.59
N GLN A 47 24.45 13.60 -20.49
CA GLN A 47 25.03 14.56 -19.53
C GLN A 47 24.96 16.04 -19.99
N SER A 48 24.86 16.29 -21.29
CA SER A 48 24.79 17.63 -21.89
C SER A 48 23.35 18.13 -22.00
N ASP A 49 23.11 19.41 -21.68
CA ASP A 49 21.79 20.04 -21.85
C ASP A 49 21.33 20.08 -23.32
N SER A 50 20.05 19.81 -23.55
CA SER A 50 19.44 19.81 -24.88
C SER A 50 19.29 21.24 -25.40
N THR A 51 19.60 21.45 -26.68
CA THR A 51 19.37 22.72 -27.37
C THR A 51 17.96 22.84 -27.96
N ASP A 52 17.15 21.78 -27.89
CA ASP A 52 15.77 21.79 -28.37
C ASP A 52 14.81 22.29 -27.27
N TYR A 53 14.39 23.55 -27.37
CA TYR A 53 13.44 24.16 -26.44
C TYR A 53 12.10 23.40 -26.29
N ARG A 54 11.75 22.53 -27.25
CA ARG A 54 10.48 21.78 -27.28
C ARG A 54 10.47 20.57 -26.34
N VAL A 55 11.63 20.06 -25.92
CA VAL A 55 11.67 18.93 -24.95
C VAL A 55 11.50 19.37 -23.50
N TYR A 56 11.65 20.67 -23.23
CA TYR A 56 11.51 21.26 -21.89
C TYR A 56 10.05 21.55 -21.56
N LYS A 57 9.63 21.20 -20.33
CA LYS A 57 8.32 21.55 -19.78
C LYS A 57 8.38 22.93 -19.11
N TRP A 58 7.79 23.93 -19.76
CA TRP A 58 7.86 25.34 -19.36
C TRP A 58 6.87 25.71 -18.25
N THR A 59 7.33 26.53 -17.30
CA THR A 59 6.58 27.03 -16.14
C THR A 59 6.90 28.51 -15.91
N LEU A 60 5.89 29.35 -15.66
CA LEU A 60 6.06 30.79 -15.41
C LEU A 60 6.75 31.01 -14.04
N ILE A 61 7.75 31.91 -14.00
CA ILE A 61 8.52 32.23 -12.79
C ILE A 61 8.55 33.72 -12.41
N LYS A 62 7.89 34.59 -13.19
CA LYS A 62 7.77 36.04 -12.91
C LYS A 62 6.37 36.54 -13.24
N GLY A 63 5.85 37.48 -12.45
CA GLY A 63 4.56 38.13 -12.70
C GLY A 63 4.62 39.13 -13.86
N ALA A 64 3.45 39.60 -14.30
CA ALA A 64 3.32 40.63 -15.35
C ALA A 64 3.84 42.01 -14.91
N ASP A 65 4.04 42.19 -13.60
CA ASP A 65 4.66 43.35 -12.94
C ASP A 65 6.20 43.26 -12.88
N GLY A 66 6.80 42.17 -13.38
CA GLY A 66 8.24 41.94 -13.37
C GLY A 66 8.81 41.49 -12.02
N THR A 67 7.99 41.44 -10.97
CA THR A 67 8.41 40.95 -9.65
C THR A 67 8.62 39.44 -9.68
N GLY A 68 9.88 39.01 -9.56
CA GLY A 68 10.26 37.63 -9.32
C GLY A 68 10.47 37.36 -7.83
N ILE A 69 10.52 36.09 -7.44
CA ILE A 69 11.10 35.70 -6.14
C ILE A 69 12.63 35.74 -6.29
N SER A 70 13.27 36.58 -5.49
CA SER A 70 14.73 36.75 -5.41
C SER A 70 15.38 35.68 -4.53
N ASN A 71 14.74 35.34 -3.41
CA ASN A 71 15.21 34.29 -2.49
C ASN A 71 14.03 33.68 -1.70
N VAL A 72 14.17 32.42 -1.26
CA VAL A 72 13.25 31.77 -0.31
C VAL A 72 14.03 31.19 0.86
N THR A 73 14.00 31.86 2.00
CA THR A 73 14.59 31.33 3.24
C THR A 73 13.54 30.52 3.99
N ASN A 74 13.79 29.22 4.16
CA ASN A 74 12.99 28.35 5.03
C ASN A 74 13.56 28.37 6.45
N TYR A 75 12.67 28.37 7.45
CA TYR A 75 13.00 28.24 8.86
C TYR A 75 12.31 26.99 9.42
N TYR A 76 13.00 26.28 10.32
CA TYR A 76 12.55 25.01 10.90
C TYR A 76 12.70 25.02 12.43
N LEU A 77 11.77 24.38 13.13
CA LEU A 77 11.78 24.27 14.60
C LEU A 77 11.15 22.94 15.03
N ALA A 78 11.86 22.14 15.82
CA ALA A 78 11.36 20.89 16.38
C ALA A 78 10.86 21.08 17.83
N THR A 79 9.60 20.76 18.08
CA THR A 79 8.87 21.08 19.34
C THR A 79 8.17 19.87 19.95
N THR A 80 7.89 19.98 21.26
CA THR A 80 6.97 19.10 22.02
C THR A 80 5.50 19.27 21.60
N VAL A 81 5.10 20.51 21.28
CA VAL A 81 3.69 20.90 21.07
C VAL A 81 3.27 20.95 19.60
N SER A 82 2.00 20.60 19.36
CA SER A 82 1.31 20.58 18.06
C SER A 82 0.54 21.86 17.73
N THR A 83 0.46 22.82 18.67
CA THR A 83 -0.19 24.13 18.51
C THR A 83 0.60 25.23 19.24
N GLY A 84 0.23 26.50 19.04
CA GLY A 84 0.76 27.64 19.81
C GLY A 84 2.14 28.15 19.38
N ILE A 85 2.77 27.57 18.36
CA ILE A 85 4.05 28.04 17.81
C ILE A 85 3.86 29.26 16.91
N THR A 86 4.75 30.24 17.07
CA THR A 86 4.71 31.53 16.36
C THR A 86 6.06 31.86 15.73
N ARG A 87 6.08 32.87 14.85
CA ARG A 87 7.33 33.41 14.25
C ARG A 87 8.29 34.04 15.28
N THR A 88 7.84 34.29 16.52
CA THR A 88 8.64 34.79 17.64
C THR A 88 9.05 33.70 18.65
N SER A 89 8.64 32.45 18.45
CA SER A 89 9.10 31.31 19.27
C SER A 89 10.62 31.12 19.13
N ALA A 90 11.33 30.90 20.22
CA ALA A 90 12.79 30.77 20.19
C ALA A 90 13.26 29.45 19.55
N GLY A 91 14.41 29.48 18.87
CA GLY A 91 15.11 28.29 18.38
C GLY A 91 14.89 27.92 16.90
N TRP A 92 14.27 28.78 16.09
CA TRP A 92 14.16 28.59 14.64
C TRP A 92 15.54 28.53 13.96
N THR A 93 15.76 27.56 13.06
CA THR A 93 17.00 27.39 12.28
C THR A 93 16.73 27.26 10.78
N THR A 94 17.65 27.70 9.92
CA THR A 94 17.50 27.55 8.45
C THR A 94 17.81 26.13 7.95
N THR A 95 18.45 25.31 8.77
CA THR A 95 18.61 23.86 8.54
C THR A 95 17.48 23.10 9.24
N PRO A 96 16.88 22.05 8.62
CA PRO A 96 15.90 21.19 9.27
C PRO A 96 16.42 20.56 10.56
N GLN A 97 15.61 20.61 11.62
CA GLN A 97 15.94 20.00 12.92
C GLN A 97 15.49 18.54 12.95
N PRO A 98 16.25 17.63 13.60
CA PRO A 98 15.80 16.27 13.81
C PRO A 98 14.61 16.23 14.78
N ILE A 99 13.57 15.48 14.40
CA ILE A 99 12.44 15.15 15.28
C ILE A 99 12.74 13.88 16.08
N THR A 100 12.28 13.84 17.32
CA THR A 100 12.47 12.73 18.27
C THR A 100 11.16 12.43 19.01
N SER A 101 11.16 11.40 19.86
CA SER A 101 10.09 11.14 20.84
C SER A 101 9.69 12.38 21.66
N ASP A 102 10.67 13.23 21.96
CA ASP A 102 10.53 14.36 22.89
C ASP A 102 10.27 15.67 22.12
N LYS A 103 10.72 15.75 20.86
CA LYS A 103 10.46 16.84 19.92
C LYS A 103 9.70 16.32 18.71
N ARG A 104 8.42 16.00 18.93
CA ARG A 104 7.59 15.27 17.98
C ARG A 104 7.16 16.07 16.76
N TYR A 105 7.11 17.40 16.79
CA TYR A 105 6.54 18.21 15.70
C TYR A 105 7.61 19.06 15.03
N LEU A 106 7.83 18.86 13.72
CA LEU A 106 8.66 19.74 12.91
C LEU A 106 7.78 20.83 12.30
N TRP A 107 7.99 22.06 12.75
CA TRP A 107 7.37 23.25 12.19
C TRP A 107 8.24 23.87 11.10
N ASN A 108 7.59 24.53 10.14
CA ASN A 108 8.23 25.35 9.13
C ASN A 108 7.46 26.65 8.91
N TYR A 109 8.19 27.73 8.64
CA TYR A 109 7.69 28.87 7.87
C TYR A 109 8.73 29.28 6.83
N ARG A 110 8.31 30.02 5.80
CA ARG A 110 9.23 30.55 4.78
C ARG A 110 9.07 32.05 4.60
N VAL A 111 10.19 32.70 4.29
CA VAL A 111 10.28 34.10 3.86
C VAL A 111 10.62 34.12 2.38
N GLU A 112 9.67 34.53 1.56
CA GLU A 112 9.85 34.86 0.15
C GLU A 112 10.32 36.31 0.06
N LEU A 113 11.56 36.55 -0.37
CA LEU A 113 12.06 37.88 -0.73
C LEU A 113 11.85 38.07 -2.24
N TYR A 114 11.27 39.20 -2.64
CA TYR A 114 10.99 39.53 -4.03
C TYR A 114 12.06 40.45 -4.63
N THR A 115 12.17 40.47 -5.97
CA THR A 115 13.18 41.28 -6.69
C THR A 115 12.96 42.79 -6.57
N ASN A 116 11.79 43.23 -6.12
CA ASN A 116 11.49 44.63 -5.80
C ASN A 116 11.86 45.03 -4.35
N GLY A 117 12.50 44.14 -3.58
CA GLY A 117 12.91 44.36 -2.19
C GLY A 117 11.81 44.10 -1.13
N THR A 118 10.56 43.89 -1.53
CA THR A 118 9.50 43.48 -0.60
C THR A 118 9.64 42.00 -0.21
N SER A 119 9.00 41.58 0.89
CA SER A 119 8.97 40.16 1.28
C SER A 119 7.60 39.72 1.78
N LYS A 120 7.33 38.43 1.68
CA LYS A 120 6.14 37.75 2.19
C LYS A 120 6.58 36.59 3.08
N THR A 121 6.04 36.55 4.28
CA THR A 121 6.32 35.48 5.25
C THR A 121 5.06 34.64 5.46
N THR A 122 5.17 33.31 5.44
CA THR A 122 4.06 32.43 5.82
C THR A 122 3.94 32.35 7.34
N GLU A 123 2.77 32.01 7.87
CA GLU A 123 2.70 31.58 9.27
C GLU A 123 3.31 30.18 9.45
N PRO A 124 3.71 29.80 10.68
CA PRO A 124 4.23 28.47 10.99
C PRO A 124 3.18 27.37 10.77
N THR A 125 3.60 26.29 10.11
CA THR A 125 2.78 25.07 9.96
C THR A 125 3.60 23.83 10.31
N VAL A 126 2.94 22.77 10.76
CA VAL A 126 3.58 21.46 10.98
C VAL A 126 3.81 20.80 9.61
N ILE A 127 5.06 20.46 9.31
CA ILE A 127 5.46 19.77 8.07
C ILE A 127 5.98 18.34 8.31
N GLY A 128 6.09 17.92 9.57
CA GLY A 128 6.48 16.56 9.93
C GLY A 128 6.12 16.23 11.37
N VAL A 129 5.79 14.97 11.64
CA VAL A 129 5.48 14.45 12.97
C VAL A 129 6.31 13.19 13.22
N HIS A 130 6.84 13.02 14.43
CA HIS A 130 7.51 11.80 14.87
C HIS A 130 6.46 10.70 15.02
N GLY A 131 6.28 9.91 13.96
CA GLY A 131 5.65 8.61 14.06
C GLY A 131 6.60 7.67 14.80
N ASP A 132 6.14 7.11 15.92
CA ASP A 132 6.99 6.25 16.73
C ASP A 132 7.33 4.98 15.94
N LYS A 133 8.61 4.62 15.92
CA LYS A 133 9.13 3.42 15.25
C LYS A 133 8.52 2.19 15.93
N GLY A 134 7.41 1.69 15.36
CA GLY A 134 6.47 0.77 15.98
C GLY A 134 7.09 -0.22 16.96
N GLU A 135 6.85 0.01 18.25
CA GLU A 135 7.28 -0.88 19.33
C GLU A 135 6.71 -2.29 19.12
N ARG A 136 7.54 -3.29 19.43
CA ARG A 136 7.15 -4.69 19.41
C ARG A 136 6.09 -4.92 20.48
N GLY A 137 4.83 -5.06 20.07
CA GLY A 137 3.66 -5.16 20.96
C GLY A 137 3.88 -6.07 22.17
N LEU A 138 3.52 -5.55 23.35
CA LEU A 138 3.78 -6.20 24.64
C LEU A 138 3.04 -7.54 24.79
N GLN A 139 3.60 -8.39 25.65
CA GLN A 139 3.21 -9.77 25.84
C GLN A 139 2.07 -9.92 26.86
N GLY A 140 0.91 -10.38 26.41
CA GLY A 140 -0.17 -10.83 27.30
C GLY A 140 0.15 -12.15 28.02
N LEU A 141 -0.50 -12.37 29.16
CA LEU A 141 -0.32 -13.53 30.06
C LEU A 141 -0.91 -14.84 29.50
N GLN A 142 -0.60 -15.97 30.16
CA GLN A 142 -0.82 -17.34 29.64
C GLN A 142 -1.76 -18.17 30.54
N GLY A 143 -2.72 -18.88 29.92
CA GLY A 143 -3.58 -19.91 30.53
C GLY A 143 -5.09 -19.62 30.31
N LEU A 144 -5.97 -20.59 29.97
CA LEU A 144 -5.88 -22.06 30.06
C LEU A 144 -6.53 -22.81 28.86
N GLN A 145 -5.84 -23.87 28.41
CA GLN A 145 -6.34 -25.17 27.90
C GLN A 145 -7.64 -25.28 27.04
N GLY A 146 -7.48 -24.95 25.75
CA GLY A 146 -7.98 -25.62 24.51
C GLY A 146 -9.12 -26.66 24.44
N ALA A 147 -9.93 -26.53 23.37
CA ALA A 147 -10.54 -27.62 22.60
C ALA A 147 -11.08 -27.16 21.21
N ARG A 148 -10.99 -28.06 20.20
CA ARG A 148 -11.69 -28.10 18.89
C ARG A 148 -11.50 -26.91 17.91
N GLY A 149 -11.12 -27.22 16.66
CA GLY A 149 -11.14 -26.29 15.52
C GLY A 149 -11.89 -26.89 14.34
N GLU A 150 -12.76 -26.11 13.69
CA GLU A 150 -13.64 -26.52 12.57
C GLU A 150 -13.92 -25.35 11.59
N GLN A 151 -12.93 -24.50 11.30
CA GLN A 151 -13.11 -23.40 10.34
C GLN A 151 -11.79 -23.00 9.65
N GLY A 152 -11.85 -22.79 8.32
CA GLY A 152 -10.73 -22.31 7.52
C GLY A 152 -10.33 -20.87 7.84
N ILE A 153 -9.08 -20.49 7.53
CA ILE A 153 -8.55 -19.15 7.83
C ILE A 153 -9.12 -18.13 6.81
N PRO A 154 -9.75 -17.03 7.24
CA PRO A 154 -10.22 -15.98 6.32
C PRO A 154 -9.06 -15.32 5.58
N GLY A 155 -9.12 -15.35 4.24
CA GLY A 155 -8.21 -14.62 3.37
C GLY A 155 -8.60 -13.15 3.20
N PRO A 156 -7.77 -12.34 2.51
CA PRO A 156 -8.14 -10.98 2.12
C PRO A 156 -9.40 -10.98 1.24
N ARG A 157 -10.24 -9.96 1.41
CA ARG A 157 -11.53 -9.82 0.69
C ARG A 157 -11.27 -9.72 -0.82
N GLY A 158 -12.01 -10.50 -1.62
CA GLY A 158 -11.93 -10.44 -3.08
C GLY A 158 -12.47 -9.11 -3.64
N ALA A 159 -12.12 -8.81 -4.89
CA ALA A 159 -12.68 -7.66 -5.62
C ALA A 159 -14.21 -7.77 -5.85
N ASP A 160 -14.75 -8.99 -5.71
CA ASP A 160 -16.19 -9.30 -5.69
C ASP A 160 -16.84 -9.11 -4.31
N GLY A 161 -16.09 -8.62 -3.31
CA GLY A 161 -16.58 -8.41 -1.96
C GLY A 161 -16.83 -9.69 -1.15
N ARG A 162 -16.43 -10.87 -1.63
CA ARG A 162 -16.59 -12.14 -0.89
C ARG A 162 -15.34 -12.45 -0.05
N THR A 163 -15.54 -13.17 1.05
CA THR A 163 -14.46 -13.73 1.88
C THR A 163 -14.07 -15.09 1.31
N GLN A 164 -12.81 -15.22 0.88
CA GLN A 164 -12.23 -16.52 0.58
C GLN A 164 -11.75 -17.18 1.88
N TYR A 165 -11.88 -18.49 2.00
CA TYR A 165 -11.36 -19.28 3.11
C TYR A 165 -10.21 -20.14 2.64
N THR A 166 -9.11 -20.16 3.40
CA THR A 166 -7.96 -21.02 3.14
C THR A 166 -8.03 -22.23 4.05
N HIS A 167 -8.14 -23.41 3.44
CA HIS A 167 -8.25 -24.69 4.10
C HIS A 167 -6.92 -25.44 4.02
N MET A 168 -6.55 -26.09 5.12
CA MET A 168 -5.36 -26.93 5.20
C MET A 168 -5.76 -28.34 5.64
N ALA A 169 -5.34 -29.34 4.87
CA ALA A 169 -5.51 -30.75 5.21
C ALA A 169 -4.17 -31.48 5.03
N TYR A 170 -4.10 -32.74 5.44
CA TYR A 170 -2.89 -33.53 5.49
C TYR A 170 -3.13 -34.93 4.90
N ALA A 171 -2.12 -35.52 4.25
CA ALA A 171 -2.21 -36.81 3.59
C ALA A 171 -0.89 -37.59 3.62
N ASP A 172 -0.95 -38.89 3.36
CA ASP A 172 0.22 -39.77 3.30
C ASP A 172 0.88 -39.77 1.92
N ASN A 173 0.16 -39.37 0.86
CA ASN A 173 0.65 -39.33 -0.51
C ASN A 173 0.21 -38.08 -1.31
N ALA A 174 0.80 -37.91 -2.50
CA ALA A 174 0.60 -36.76 -3.39
C ALA A 174 -0.81 -36.68 -4.04
N THR A 175 -1.67 -37.68 -3.84
CA THR A 175 -3.04 -37.72 -4.37
C THR A 175 -4.08 -37.68 -3.25
N GLY A 176 -3.71 -37.24 -2.04
CA GLY A 176 -4.63 -37.09 -0.91
C GLY A 176 -5.02 -38.39 -0.20
N GLY A 177 -4.40 -39.52 -0.53
CA GLY A 177 -4.61 -40.78 0.19
C GLY A 177 -4.12 -40.68 1.64
N GLY A 178 -4.88 -41.24 2.58
CA GLY A 178 -4.63 -41.05 4.02
C GLY A 178 -5.06 -39.69 4.55
N PHE A 179 -6.10 -39.08 3.96
CA PHE A 179 -6.62 -37.76 4.31
C PHE A 179 -6.91 -37.60 5.81
N SER A 180 -6.43 -36.49 6.38
CA SER A 180 -6.63 -36.08 7.77
C SER A 180 -6.73 -34.57 7.88
N GLN A 181 -7.53 -34.07 8.81
CA GLN A 181 -7.53 -32.65 9.21
C GLN A 181 -6.46 -32.34 10.27
N THR A 182 -5.75 -33.36 10.78
CA THR A 182 -4.59 -33.23 11.68
C THR A 182 -3.30 -33.72 11.01
N ASN A 183 -2.17 -33.14 11.40
CA ASN A 183 -0.87 -33.36 10.77
C ASN A 183 -0.14 -34.64 11.23
N THR A 184 -0.74 -35.45 12.11
CA THR A 184 -0.12 -36.63 12.74
C THR A 184 0.34 -37.64 11.70
N ASP A 185 1.67 -37.75 11.55
CA ASP A 185 2.38 -38.67 10.66
C ASP A 185 1.98 -38.59 9.18
N LYS A 186 1.56 -37.41 8.72
CA LYS A 186 1.18 -37.14 7.32
C LYS A 186 2.34 -36.50 6.55
N ALA A 187 2.74 -37.07 5.42
CA ALA A 187 3.89 -36.60 4.63
C ALA A 187 3.58 -35.42 3.67
N PHE A 188 2.31 -35.20 3.35
CA PHE A 188 1.81 -34.18 2.42
C PHE A 188 0.86 -33.21 3.14
N VAL A 189 0.92 -31.94 2.76
CA VAL A 189 -0.04 -30.90 3.15
C VAL A 189 -0.80 -30.46 1.91
N GLY A 190 -2.11 -30.36 2.02
CA GLY A 190 -3.01 -29.94 0.97
C GLY A 190 -3.52 -28.54 1.26
N VAL A 191 -3.50 -27.67 0.26
CA VAL A 191 -4.14 -26.35 0.35
C VAL A 191 -5.33 -26.30 -0.62
N TYR A 192 -6.48 -25.87 -0.10
CA TYR A 192 -7.71 -25.61 -0.85
C TYR A 192 -8.21 -24.21 -0.51
N ILE A 193 -8.84 -23.53 -1.47
CA ILE A 193 -9.39 -22.18 -1.30
C ILE A 193 -10.74 -22.11 -2.00
N ASP A 194 -11.80 -21.76 -1.26
CA ASP A 194 -13.11 -21.44 -1.80
C ASP A 194 -13.81 -20.32 -0.98
N PHE A 195 -15.14 -20.28 -0.99
CA PHE A 195 -15.97 -19.31 -0.27
C PHE A 195 -16.79 -19.94 0.89
N ASN A 196 -16.50 -21.19 1.26
CA ASN A 196 -17.17 -21.93 2.33
C ASN A 196 -16.34 -21.85 3.62
N PRO A 197 -16.90 -21.46 4.78
CA PRO A 197 -16.15 -21.48 6.03
C PRO A 197 -15.72 -22.88 6.51
N THR A 198 -16.38 -23.95 6.03
CA THR A 198 -16.15 -25.33 6.49
C THR A 198 -15.19 -26.11 5.59
N ASP A 199 -14.25 -26.83 6.20
CA ASP A 199 -13.25 -27.63 5.48
C ASP A 199 -13.88 -28.75 4.64
N SER A 200 -13.45 -28.87 3.38
CA SER A 200 -13.84 -30.02 2.56
C SER A 200 -13.31 -31.33 3.13
N ARG A 201 -14.06 -32.40 2.92
CA ARG A 201 -13.65 -33.78 3.22
C ARG A 201 -13.25 -34.57 1.96
N ASN A 202 -13.30 -33.94 0.79
CA ASN A 202 -12.85 -34.54 -0.47
C ASN A 202 -11.34 -34.27 -0.66
N PRO A 203 -10.47 -35.29 -0.69
CA PRO A 203 -9.04 -35.08 -0.86
C PRO A 203 -8.67 -34.50 -2.22
N ALA A 204 -9.52 -34.64 -3.25
CA ALA A 204 -9.26 -34.13 -4.59
C ALA A 204 -9.38 -32.61 -4.73
N ASP A 205 -10.04 -31.92 -3.78
CA ASP A 205 -10.17 -30.46 -3.79
C ASP A 205 -8.83 -29.77 -3.42
N TYR A 206 -8.01 -30.46 -2.63
CA TYR A 206 -6.76 -29.94 -2.09
C TYR A 206 -5.58 -30.15 -3.04
N ARG A 207 -4.75 -29.11 -3.21
CA ARG A 207 -3.47 -29.21 -3.94
C ARG A 207 -2.37 -29.68 -2.99
N TRP A 208 -2.00 -30.95 -3.11
CA TRP A 208 -1.03 -31.63 -2.25
C TRP A 208 0.42 -31.27 -2.58
N THR A 209 1.13 -30.75 -1.58
CA THR A 209 2.57 -30.50 -1.61
C THR A 209 3.25 -31.34 -0.53
N ARG A 210 4.41 -31.94 -0.83
CA ARG A 210 5.16 -32.67 0.18
C ARG A 210 5.83 -31.68 1.14
N TRP A 211 5.52 -31.81 2.43
CA TRP A 211 6.04 -30.90 3.47
C TRP A 211 6.97 -31.58 4.48
N LYS A 212 6.94 -32.92 4.56
CA LYS A 212 7.84 -33.71 5.43
C LYS A 212 8.83 -34.54 4.58
N GLY A 213 10.09 -34.57 5.02
CA GLY A 213 11.09 -35.55 4.57
C GLY A 213 10.63 -37.00 4.80
N ARG A 214 11.40 -38.00 4.34
CA ARG A 214 10.99 -39.42 4.53
C ARG A 214 11.21 -39.94 5.96
N ASP A 215 11.96 -39.17 6.75
CA ASP A 215 12.41 -39.42 8.12
C ASP A 215 12.07 -38.25 9.07
N GLY A 216 12.03 -37.02 8.56
CA GLY A 216 11.82 -35.81 9.34
C GLY A 216 13.10 -35.20 9.91
N ALA A 217 14.28 -35.60 9.43
CA ALA A 217 15.59 -35.08 9.85
C ALA A 217 16.39 -34.45 8.68
N ASN A 218 15.72 -34.28 7.54
CA ASN A 218 16.27 -33.76 6.30
C ASN A 218 15.32 -32.73 5.69
N GLY A 219 15.90 -31.65 5.14
CA GLY A 219 15.16 -30.56 4.51
C GLY A 219 14.39 -30.99 3.26
N VAL A 220 13.38 -30.22 2.89
CA VAL A 220 12.59 -30.45 1.67
C VAL A 220 13.38 -29.97 0.46
N ALA A 221 13.76 -30.91 -0.42
CA ALA A 221 14.49 -30.63 -1.64
C ALA A 221 13.67 -29.74 -2.59
N GLY A 222 14.23 -28.58 -2.94
CA GLY A 222 13.72 -27.69 -3.98
C GLY A 222 14.04 -28.18 -5.39
N ARG A 223 13.65 -27.39 -6.39
CA ARG A 223 14.03 -27.63 -7.79
C ARG A 223 15.49 -27.22 -7.99
N ALA A 224 16.28 -28.06 -8.65
CA ALA A 224 17.69 -27.77 -8.91
C ALA A 224 17.86 -26.48 -9.74
N GLY A 225 18.88 -25.68 -9.41
CA GLY A 225 19.24 -24.46 -10.11
C GLY A 225 19.86 -24.72 -11.49
N ALA A 226 20.08 -23.65 -12.25
CA ALA A 226 20.79 -23.71 -13.54
C ALA A 226 22.29 -24.08 -13.38
N ASP A 227 22.81 -24.05 -12.15
CA ASP A 227 24.12 -24.53 -11.73
C ASP A 227 24.12 -26.02 -11.31
N GLY A 228 22.97 -26.70 -11.43
CA GLY A 228 22.79 -28.10 -11.05
C GLY A 228 22.65 -28.36 -9.54
N ARG A 229 22.60 -27.32 -8.69
CA ARG A 229 22.53 -27.50 -7.24
C ARG A 229 21.09 -27.56 -6.72
N THR A 230 20.82 -28.50 -5.83
CA THR A 230 19.52 -28.66 -5.16
C THR A 230 19.52 -27.90 -3.83
N PRO A 231 18.73 -26.82 -3.67
CA PRO A 231 18.55 -26.17 -2.37
C PRO A 231 17.60 -26.99 -1.49
N TYR A 232 17.75 -26.90 -0.17
CA TYR A 232 16.92 -27.61 0.81
C TYR A 232 16.24 -26.61 1.75
N LEU A 233 14.92 -26.74 1.95
CA LEU A 233 14.15 -25.96 2.92
C LEU A 233 14.07 -26.70 4.25
N HIS A 234 14.63 -26.10 5.30
CA HIS A 234 14.62 -26.63 6.66
C HIS A 234 13.58 -25.91 7.51
N ILE A 235 12.92 -26.67 8.38
CA ILE A 235 11.94 -26.18 9.34
C ILE A 235 12.41 -26.59 10.74
N ALA A 236 12.25 -25.69 11.70
CA ALA A 236 12.47 -25.96 13.12
C ALA A 236 11.40 -25.29 13.98
N TYR A 237 11.37 -25.65 15.26
CA TYR A 237 10.36 -25.20 16.23
C TYR A 237 11.03 -24.76 17.52
N ALA A 238 10.47 -23.77 18.21
CA ALA A 238 11.02 -23.21 19.46
C ALA A 238 9.94 -22.64 20.38
N THR A 239 10.28 -22.41 21.65
CA THR A 239 9.43 -21.67 22.61
C THR A 239 9.79 -20.18 22.70
N SER A 240 10.93 -19.77 22.14
CA SER A 240 11.43 -18.39 22.09
C SER A 240 11.47 -17.80 20.68
N ASN A 241 11.32 -16.48 20.58
CA ASN A 241 11.32 -15.69 19.33
C ASN A 241 12.64 -15.66 18.53
N ASN A 242 13.70 -16.29 19.04
CA ASN A 242 15.06 -16.32 18.50
C ASN A 242 15.65 -17.75 18.45
N GLY A 243 14.83 -18.77 18.71
CA GLY A 243 15.27 -20.17 18.77
C GLY A 243 16.16 -20.57 19.96
N SER A 244 16.46 -19.70 20.93
CA SER A 244 17.36 -20.04 22.06
C SER A 244 16.73 -20.84 23.20
N GLN A 245 15.43 -21.17 23.14
CA GLN A 245 14.69 -22.00 24.09
C GLN A 245 13.81 -23.00 23.35
N GLY A 246 13.81 -24.26 23.81
CA GLY A 246 12.94 -25.31 23.29
C GLY A 246 13.16 -25.66 21.81
N PHE A 247 14.36 -25.39 21.26
CA PHE A 247 14.69 -25.69 19.87
C PHE A 247 14.56 -27.19 19.56
N SER A 248 13.88 -27.51 18.46
CA SER A 248 13.90 -28.83 17.86
C SER A 248 13.62 -28.73 16.35
N THR A 249 14.33 -29.53 15.55
CA THR A 249 14.04 -29.72 14.12
C THR A 249 12.89 -30.72 13.91
N THR A 250 12.60 -31.58 14.89
CA THR A 250 11.68 -32.73 14.76
C THR A 250 10.38 -32.60 15.57
N ASP A 251 10.40 -31.89 16.70
CA ASP A 251 9.29 -31.86 17.67
C ASP A 251 8.62 -30.48 17.75
N SER A 252 7.46 -30.36 17.09
CA SER A 252 6.58 -29.18 17.16
C SER A 252 5.72 -29.11 18.43
N THR A 253 5.72 -30.12 19.30
CA THR A 253 4.80 -30.23 20.44
C THR A 253 5.01 -29.10 21.44
N ASN A 254 3.94 -28.37 21.74
CA ASN A 254 3.93 -27.19 22.63
C ASN A 254 4.93 -26.07 22.29
N LYS A 255 5.50 -26.07 21.08
CA LYS A 255 6.32 -24.97 20.58
C LYS A 255 5.41 -23.80 20.16
N THR A 256 5.93 -22.58 20.23
CA THR A 256 5.16 -21.33 20.00
C THR A 256 5.70 -20.54 18.81
N TYR A 257 6.90 -20.86 18.33
CA TYR A 257 7.54 -20.29 17.15
C TYR A 257 7.94 -21.39 16.17
N ILE A 258 7.80 -21.10 14.87
CA ILE A 258 8.37 -21.87 13.77
C ILE A 258 9.57 -21.09 13.20
N GLY A 259 10.61 -21.79 12.78
CA GLY A 259 11.80 -21.24 12.16
C GLY A 259 11.97 -21.81 10.77
N THR A 260 12.38 -20.98 9.79
CA THR A 260 12.71 -21.44 8.43
C THR A 260 14.14 -21.08 8.04
N TYR A 261 14.82 -22.01 7.37
CA TYR A 261 16.18 -21.84 6.86
C TYR A 261 16.32 -22.52 5.48
N THR A 262 17.29 -22.10 4.68
CA THR A 262 17.53 -22.67 3.34
C THR A 262 19.01 -22.59 2.99
N ASP A 263 19.62 -23.73 2.65
CA ASP A 263 20.95 -23.82 2.06
C ASP A 263 21.01 -24.95 1.02
N TYR A 264 22.17 -25.59 0.83
CA TYR A 264 22.37 -26.73 -0.08
C TYR A 264 22.75 -28.03 0.67
N THR A 265 22.52 -28.07 1.98
CA THR A 265 22.79 -29.20 2.88
C THR A 265 21.53 -30.04 3.02
N GLN A 266 21.61 -31.36 2.89
CA GLN A 266 20.40 -32.19 3.00
C GLN A 266 19.88 -32.32 4.45
N ALA A 267 20.79 -32.43 5.42
CA ALA A 267 20.46 -32.59 6.84
C ALA A 267 20.11 -31.26 7.52
N ASP A 268 19.21 -31.28 8.51
CA ASP A 268 18.78 -30.07 9.21
C ASP A 268 19.90 -29.44 10.07
N SER A 269 19.96 -28.10 10.08
CA SER A 269 20.92 -27.34 10.85
C SER A 269 20.58 -27.32 12.34
N THR A 270 21.49 -27.75 13.20
CA THR A 270 21.31 -27.69 14.66
C THR A 270 21.56 -26.31 15.27
N ASP A 271 22.05 -25.34 14.49
CA ASP A 271 22.20 -23.94 14.91
C ASP A 271 20.88 -23.14 14.75
N PRO A 272 20.21 -22.73 15.86
CA PRO A 272 18.96 -21.97 15.80
C PRO A 272 19.11 -20.57 15.19
N LYS A 273 20.34 -20.00 15.13
CA LYS A 273 20.59 -18.65 14.61
C LYS A 273 20.42 -18.55 13.09
N LYS A 274 20.52 -19.67 12.37
CA LYS A 274 20.30 -19.71 10.91
C LYS A 274 18.82 -19.57 10.53
N TYR A 275 17.91 -19.92 11.44
CA TYR A 275 16.47 -19.95 11.18
C TYR A 275 15.84 -18.57 11.41
N LYS A 276 14.94 -18.18 10.51
CA LYS A 276 14.09 -16.99 10.65
C LYS A 276 12.81 -17.37 11.39
N TRP A 277 12.64 -16.85 12.60
CA TRP A 277 11.60 -17.26 13.54
C TRP A 277 10.32 -16.41 13.45
N ALA A 278 9.15 -17.07 13.45
CA ALA A 278 7.82 -16.46 13.45
C ALA A 278 6.91 -17.14 14.49
N LYS A 279 6.04 -16.38 15.17
CA LYS A 279 5.11 -16.93 16.19
C LYS A 279 3.89 -17.58 15.52
N VAL A 280 3.48 -18.76 15.98
CA VAL A 280 2.45 -19.59 15.33
C VAL A 280 1.33 -20.09 16.25
N LYS A 281 1.25 -19.60 17.49
CA LYS A 281 0.19 -19.98 18.45
C LYS A 281 -0.32 -18.77 19.24
N GLY A 282 -1.64 -18.70 19.42
CA GLY A 282 -2.38 -17.70 20.20
C GLY A 282 -3.78 -18.22 20.57
N ASP A 283 -4.46 -17.51 21.47
CA ASP A 283 -5.72 -17.95 22.07
C ASP A 283 -6.96 -17.30 21.43
N LYS A 284 -8.13 -17.86 21.77
CA LYS A 284 -9.42 -17.61 21.13
C LYS A 284 -10.14 -16.39 21.72
N GLY A 285 -10.45 -15.41 20.88
CA GLY A 285 -11.32 -14.28 21.24
C GLY A 285 -12.80 -14.66 21.38
N GLU A 286 -13.57 -13.82 22.07
CA GLU A 286 -15.01 -13.99 22.20
C GLU A 286 -15.74 -13.81 20.85
N LYS A 287 -16.95 -14.35 20.76
CA LYS A 287 -17.81 -14.24 19.58
C LYS A 287 -18.38 -12.82 19.51
N GLY A 288 -17.67 -11.93 18.84
CA GLY A 288 -18.18 -10.60 18.49
C GLY A 288 -19.50 -10.67 17.74
N ASP A 289 -20.36 -9.69 17.97
CA ASP A 289 -21.71 -9.66 17.41
C ASP A 289 -21.72 -9.60 15.89
N LYS A 290 -22.85 -10.06 15.32
CA LYS A 290 -23.05 -10.23 13.88
C LYS A 290 -23.13 -8.87 13.17
N GLY A 291 -21.97 -8.32 12.83
CA GLY A 291 -21.86 -7.10 12.03
C GLY A 291 -22.68 -7.19 10.73
N GLU A 292 -23.33 -6.08 10.38
CA GLU A 292 -24.21 -6.04 9.22
C GLU A 292 -23.46 -6.17 7.89
N ARG A 293 -24.19 -6.56 6.84
CA ARG A 293 -23.63 -6.94 5.54
C ARG A 293 -23.14 -5.70 4.77
N GLY A 294 -21.88 -5.32 5.01
CA GLY A 294 -21.21 -4.24 4.26
C GLY A 294 -21.26 -4.45 2.75
N LEU A 295 -21.95 -3.52 2.07
CA LEU A 295 -22.19 -3.54 0.63
C LEU A 295 -20.89 -3.68 -0.19
N GLN A 296 -21.02 -4.29 -1.37
CA GLN A 296 -19.92 -4.53 -2.29
C GLN A 296 -19.60 -3.25 -3.07
N GLY A 297 -18.33 -2.83 -3.06
CA GLY A 297 -17.86 -1.75 -3.93
C GLY A 297 -17.73 -2.22 -5.38
N LEU A 298 -18.10 -1.37 -6.33
CA LEU A 298 -17.83 -1.57 -7.76
C LEU A 298 -16.50 -0.90 -8.12
N GLN A 299 -15.58 -1.66 -8.74
CA GLN A 299 -14.36 -1.10 -9.31
C GLN A 299 -14.67 -0.47 -10.68
N GLY A 300 -14.12 0.71 -10.95
CA GLY A 300 -14.46 1.52 -12.12
C GLY A 300 -13.90 1.02 -13.46
N LEU A 301 -14.54 1.46 -14.54
CA LEU A 301 -14.13 1.24 -15.93
C LEU A 301 -13.02 2.22 -16.36
N GLN A 302 -12.19 1.81 -17.31
CA GLN A 302 -11.35 2.71 -18.12
C GLN A 302 -11.67 2.49 -19.61
N GLY A 303 -11.78 3.58 -20.38
CA GLY A 303 -12.30 3.57 -21.75
C GLY A 303 -11.35 2.98 -22.80
N ALA A 304 -11.94 2.54 -23.92
CA ALA A 304 -11.24 1.85 -25.00
C ALA A 304 -10.32 2.76 -25.85
N ARG A 305 -9.26 2.16 -26.38
CA ARG A 305 -8.46 2.61 -27.52
C ARG A 305 -8.32 1.41 -28.46
N GLY A 306 -8.20 1.66 -29.78
CA GLY A 306 -8.42 0.64 -30.82
C GLY A 306 -7.64 -0.67 -30.64
N GLU A 307 -8.27 -1.77 -31.07
CA GLU A 307 -7.79 -3.15 -30.98
C GLU A 307 -6.30 -3.30 -31.35
N GLN A 308 -5.51 -3.78 -30.39
CA GLN A 308 -4.08 -4.04 -30.49
C GLN A 308 -3.83 -5.51 -30.11
N GLY A 309 -2.79 -6.13 -30.69
CA GLY A 309 -2.63 -7.59 -30.77
C GLY A 309 -2.95 -8.39 -29.50
N ILE A 310 -3.68 -9.50 -29.68
CA ILE A 310 -4.25 -10.33 -28.61
C ILE A 310 -3.17 -10.70 -27.56
N PRO A 311 -3.39 -10.37 -26.26
CA PRO A 311 -2.47 -10.77 -25.20
C PRO A 311 -2.33 -12.29 -25.08
N GLY A 312 -1.09 -12.78 -25.15
CA GLY A 312 -0.76 -14.17 -24.92
C GLY A 312 -0.89 -14.58 -23.44
N PRO A 313 -0.98 -15.88 -23.14
CA PRO A 313 -1.06 -16.38 -21.77
C PRO A 313 0.14 -15.90 -20.93
N ARG A 314 -0.14 -15.54 -19.68
CA ARG A 314 0.81 -14.89 -18.77
C ARG A 314 2.00 -15.79 -18.47
N GLY A 315 3.21 -15.23 -18.58
CA GLY A 315 4.45 -15.93 -18.22
C GLY A 315 4.53 -16.25 -16.73
N ALA A 316 5.37 -17.23 -16.37
CA ALA A 316 5.64 -17.59 -14.98
C ALA A 316 6.36 -16.48 -14.18
N ASP A 317 6.88 -15.46 -14.86
CA ASP A 317 7.43 -14.21 -14.32
C ASP A 317 6.38 -13.10 -14.13
N GLY A 318 5.12 -13.36 -14.50
CA GLY A 318 4.02 -12.41 -14.41
C GLY A 318 3.93 -11.39 -15.55
N ARG A 319 4.71 -11.52 -16.63
CA ARG A 319 4.65 -10.60 -17.79
C ARG A 319 3.62 -11.03 -18.83
N THR A 320 3.15 -10.06 -19.61
CA THR A 320 2.23 -10.23 -20.75
C THR A 320 3.04 -10.33 -22.04
N GLN A 321 2.74 -11.32 -22.87
CA GLN A 321 3.28 -11.44 -24.23
C GLN A 321 2.29 -10.85 -25.23
N TYR A 322 2.77 -10.24 -26.31
CA TYR A 322 1.95 -9.67 -27.38
C TYR A 322 2.25 -10.39 -28.70
N THR A 323 1.21 -10.63 -29.51
CA THR A 323 1.36 -11.25 -30.83
C THR A 323 1.14 -10.21 -31.92
N HIS A 324 2.16 -10.01 -32.75
CA HIS A 324 2.20 -9.01 -33.81
C HIS A 324 2.02 -9.67 -35.17
N ILE A 325 1.27 -9.00 -36.05
CA ILE A 325 1.01 -9.44 -37.43
C ILE A 325 1.38 -8.31 -38.38
N ALA A 326 2.16 -8.63 -39.41
CA ALA A 326 2.53 -7.71 -40.48
C ALA A 326 2.44 -8.40 -41.85
N TYR A 327 2.66 -7.65 -42.93
CA TYR A 327 2.50 -8.11 -44.31
C TYR A 327 3.68 -7.66 -45.18
N ALA A 328 4.01 -8.41 -46.24
CA ALA A 328 5.16 -8.14 -47.10
C ALA A 328 4.97 -8.63 -48.55
N ASP A 329 5.82 -8.15 -49.45
CA ASP A 329 5.86 -8.53 -50.86
C ASP A 329 6.66 -9.83 -51.10
N ASN A 330 7.57 -10.20 -50.18
CA ASN A 330 8.40 -11.39 -50.30
C ASN A 330 8.68 -12.09 -48.95
N ALA A 331 9.24 -13.30 -49.04
CA ALA A 331 9.53 -14.20 -47.90
C ALA A 331 10.60 -13.69 -46.91
N VAL A 332 11.25 -12.54 -47.18
CA VAL A 332 12.24 -11.91 -46.28
C VAL A 332 11.76 -10.56 -45.74
N GLY A 333 10.46 -10.25 -45.88
CA GLY A 333 9.85 -9.04 -45.33
C GLY A 333 10.08 -7.77 -46.16
N GLY A 334 10.59 -7.90 -47.39
CA GLY A 334 10.70 -6.78 -48.32
C GLY A 334 9.32 -6.20 -48.66
N GLY A 335 9.23 -4.87 -48.73
CA GLY A 335 7.95 -4.20 -48.95
C GLY A 335 6.99 -4.30 -47.76
N PHE A 336 7.53 -4.31 -46.54
CA PHE A 336 6.83 -4.34 -45.26
C PHE A 336 5.63 -3.38 -45.18
N SER A 337 4.52 -3.85 -44.61
CA SER A 337 3.30 -3.11 -44.36
C SER A 337 2.59 -3.66 -43.13
N GLN A 338 1.93 -2.80 -42.34
CA GLN A 338 1.00 -3.22 -41.29
C GLN A 338 -0.40 -3.53 -41.83
N THR A 339 -0.66 -3.26 -43.13
CA THR A 339 -1.91 -3.58 -43.83
C THR A 339 -1.70 -4.63 -44.92
N ASN A 340 -2.72 -5.46 -45.16
CA ASN A 340 -2.68 -6.59 -46.08
C ASN A 340 -2.84 -6.22 -47.58
N THR A 341 -2.99 -4.93 -47.89
CA THR A 341 -3.28 -4.42 -49.24
C THR A 341 -2.24 -4.89 -50.26
N ASN A 342 -2.64 -5.82 -51.12
CA ASN A 342 -1.83 -6.44 -52.17
C ASN A 342 -0.55 -7.16 -51.70
N LYS A 343 -0.44 -7.54 -50.43
CA LYS A 343 0.75 -8.20 -49.87
C LYS A 343 0.62 -9.74 -49.86
N PRO A 344 1.40 -10.51 -50.64
CA PRO A 344 1.30 -11.97 -50.68
C PRO A 344 1.87 -12.71 -49.45
N TYR A 345 2.68 -12.07 -48.60
CA TYR A 345 3.24 -12.65 -47.38
C TYR A 345 2.64 -12.04 -46.11
N ILE A 346 2.45 -12.87 -45.09
CA ILE A 346 2.04 -12.50 -43.74
C ILE A 346 3.16 -12.91 -42.78
N GLY A 347 3.47 -12.05 -41.82
CA GLY A 347 4.55 -12.23 -40.86
C GLY A 347 3.99 -12.28 -39.45
N MET A 348 4.46 -13.22 -38.63
CA MET A 348 4.12 -13.30 -37.20
C MET A 348 5.35 -13.10 -36.32
N TYR A 349 5.19 -12.34 -35.24
CA TYR A 349 6.20 -12.05 -34.22
C TYR A 349 5.56 -12.02 -32.83
N VAL A 350 6.35 -12.29 -31.77
CA VAL A 350 5.89 -12.27 -30.37
C VAL A 350 7.01 -11.69 -29.49
N ASP A 351 6.68 -10.67 -28.68
CA ASP A 351 7.55 -10.19 -27.60
C ASP A 351 6.73 -9.70 -26.37
N PHE A 352 7.28 -8.77 -25.57
CA PHE A 352 6.68 -8.19 -24.37
C PHE A 352 6.31 -6.71 -24.51
N ASN A 353 6.40 -6.14 -25.71
CA ASN A 353 6.04 -4.77 -26.05
C ASN A 353 4.63 -4.76 -26.67
N ALA A 354 3.79 -3.79 -26.31
CA ALA A 354 2.48 -3.67 -26.95
C ALA A 354 2.60 -3.19 -28.41
N ALA A 355 3.55 -2.29 -28.70
CA ALA A 355 3.66 -1.63 -30.00
C ALA A 355 4.35 -2.50 -31.06
N ASP A 356 3.75 -2.57 -32.26
CA ASP A 356 4.27 -3.38 -33.36
C ASP A 356 5.67 -2.96 -33.80
N SER A 357 6.49 -3.96 -34.11
CA SER A 357 7.85 -3.75 -34.61
C SER A 357 7.82 -3.26 -36.06
N ASN A 358 8.51 -2.16 -36.34
CA ASN A 358 8.73 -1.70 -37.71
C ASN A 358 9.92 -2.41 -38.40
N ASN A 359 10.56 -3.37 -37.74
CA ASN A 359 11.65 -4.14 -38.33
C ASN A 359 11.12 -5.44 -38.98
N PRO A 360 11.15 -5.59 -40.32
CA PRO A 360 10.67 -6.80 -40.99
C PRO A 360 11.41 -8.09 -40.60
N THR A 361 12.64 -8.01 -40.08
CA THR A 361 13.46 -9.21 -39.81
C THR A 361 13.08 -9.96 -38.53
N VAL A 362 12.24 -9.39 -37.66
CA VAL A 362 11.74 -10.12 -36.46
C VAL A 362 10.53 -11.01 -36.76
N TYR A 363 9.84 -10.77 -37.89
CA TYR A 363 8.65 -11.51 -38.28
C TYR A 363 9.01 -12.78 -39.04
N LYS A 364 8.31 -13.88 -38.73
CA LYS A 364 8.37 -15.14 -39.50
C LYS A 364 7.36 -15.08 -40.65
N TRP A 365 7.86 -14.91 -41.87
CA TRP A 365 7.07 -14.71 -43.07
C TRP A 365 6.57 -16.02 -43.70
N THR A 366 5.30 -16.05 -44.08
CA THR A 366 4.63 -17.17 -44.77
C THR A 366 3.79 -16.62 -45.93
N LYS A 367 3.78 -17.29 -47.10
CA LYS A 367 2.91 -16.89 -48.22
C LYS A 367 1.46 -17.25 -47.88
N TRP A 368 0.53 -16.30 -47.93
CA TRP A 368 -0.89 -16.50 -47.54
C TRP A 368 -1.88 -16.23 -48.68
N LYS A 369 -1.39 -15.69 -49.80
CA LYS A 369 -2.13 -15.39 -51.03
C LYS A 369 -1.39 -16.00 -52.23
N GLY A 370 -2.12 -16.53 -53.20
CA GLY A 370 -1.59 -16.86 -54.53
C GLY A 370 -1.09 -15.63 -55.27
N GLU A 371 -0.42 -15.84 -56.41
CA GLU A 371 -0.02 -14.73 -57.29
C GLU A 371 -1.19 -14.15 -58.09
N ASP A 372 -2.23 -14.95 -58.34
CA ASP A 372 -3.57 -14.50 -58.67
C ASP A 372 -4.62 -15.15 -57.74
N GLY A 373 -5.91 -14.90 -58.01
CA GLY A 373 -7.04 -15.41 -57.24
C GLY A 373 -7.67 -16.70 -57.78
N ALA A 374 -6.98 -17.45 -58.64
CA ALA A 374 -7.47 -18.68 -59.26
C ALA A 374 -6.65 -19.93 -58.89
N GLN A 375 -5.65 -19.78 -58.02
CA GLN A 375 -4.74 -20.83 -57.60
C GLN A 375 -4.66 -20.97 -56.07
N GLY A 376 -4.60 -22.22 -55.60
CA GLY A 376 -4.37 -22.55 -54.21
C GLY A 376 -2.97 -22.16 -53.73
N VAL A 377 -2.82 -21.95 -52.41
CA VAL A 377 -1.50 -21.67 -51.81
C VAL A 377 -0.70 -22.98 -51.71
N PRO A 378 0.51 -23.09 -52.31
CA PRO A 378 1.32 -24.31 -52.22
C PRO A 378 1.81 -24.57 -50.79
N GLY A 379 1.59 -25.78 -50.29
CA GLY A 379 2.13 -26.27 -49.03
C GLY A 379 3.51 -26.91 -49.17
N ALA A 380 4.07 -27.38 -48.05
CA ALA A 380 5.32 -28.13 -48.06
C ALA A 380 5.14 -29.49 -48.75
N LYS A 381 6.11 -29.87 -49.58
CA LYS A 381 6.13 -31.14 -50.31
C LYS A 381 6.08 -32.34 -49.34
N GLY A 382 5.14 -33.25 -49.54
CA GLY A 382 4.98 -34.46 -48.74
C GLY A 382 6.12 -35.46 -48.92
N ALA A 383 6.20 -36.44 -48.01
CA ALA A 383 7.18 -37.54 -48.10
C ALA A 383 6.95 -38.46 -49.32
N ASP A 384 5.74 -38.42 -49.90
CA ASP A 384 5.38 -39.04 -51.18
C ASP A 384 5.83 -38.23 -52.41
N GLY A 385 6.42 -37.05 -52.19
CA GLY A 385 6.88 -36.14 -53.22
C GLY A 385 5.79 -35.26 -53.86
N ARG A 386 4.57 -35.19 -53.30
CA ARG A 386 3.49 -34.34 -53.84
C ARG A 386 3.41 -32.99 -53.11
N THR A 387 3.00 -31.96 -53.83
CA THR A 387 2.72 -30.63 -53.26
C THR A 387 1.23 -30.50 -52.98
N PRO A 388 0.78 -30.40 -51.72
CA PRO A 388 -0.60 -30.09 -51.42
C PRO A 388 -0.87 -28.60 -51.65
N TYR A 389 -2.08 -28.24 -52.08
CA TYR A 389 -2.52 -26.86 -52.30
C TYR A 389 -3.70 -26.53 -51.38
N PHE A 390 -3.68 -25.34 -50.77
CA PHE A 390 -4.75 -24.84 -49.90
C PHE A 390 -5.59 -23.78 -50.63
N HIS A 391 -6.86 -24.11 -50.86
CA HIS A 391 -7.82 -23.33 -51.62
C HIS A 391 -8.82 -22.62 -50.70
N ARG A 392 -9.30 -21.46 -51.13
CA ARG A 392 -10.40 -20.72 -50.48
C ARG A 392 -11.48 -20.40 -51.50
N ALA A 393 -12.72 -20.40 -51.04
CA ALA A 393 -13.87 -19.93 -51.82
C ALA A 393 -14.84 -19.19 -50.91
N TRP A 394 -15.79 -18.48 -51.49
CA TRP A 394 -16.78 -17.67 -50.77
C TRP A 394 -18.18 -17.93 -51.33
N ALA A 395 -19.19 -17.88 -50.47
CA ALA A 395 -20.59 -18.14 -50.82
C ALA A 395 -21.57 -17.43 -49.88
N ASN A 396 -22.85 -17.41 -50.25
CA ASN A 396 -23.96 -16.83 -49.49
C ASN A 396 -24.76 -17.86 -48.69
N SER A 397 -24.64 -19.16 -49.03
CA SER A 397 -25.30 -20.28 -48.35
C SER A 397 -24.31 -21.23 -47.67
N ALA A 398 -24.79 -21.96 -46.65
CA ALA A 398 -23.99 -22.88 -45.85
C ALA A 398 -23.51 -24.14 -46.60
N ASP A 399 -24.11 -24.44 -47.75
CA ASP A 399 -23.71 -25.52 -48.67
C ASP A 399 -22.83 -25.05 -49.84
N GLY A 400 -22.48 -23.75 -49.86
CA GLY A 400 -21.61 -23.15 -50.87
C GLY A 400 -22.27 -22.81 -52.21
N ARG A 401 -23.56 -23.12 -52.42
CA ARG A 401 -24.19 -23.09 -53.76
C ARG A 401 -24.71 -21.73 -54.19
N ASP A 402 -25.20 -20.90 -53.27
CA ASP A 402 -25.59 -19.53 -53.57
C ASP A 402 -24.37 -18.61 -53.57
N GLY A 403 -24.25 -17.75 -54.59
CA GLY A 403 -23.19 -16.73 -54.66
C GLY A 403 -21.75 -17.25 -54.65
N PHE A 404 -21.51 -18.49 -55.10
CA PHE A 404 -20.18 -19.11 -55.12
C PHE A 404 -19.15 -18.28 -55.91
N SER A 405 -17.95 -18.09 -55.35
CA SER A 405 -16.80 -17.55 -56.05
C SER A 405 -15.48 -18.00 -55.42
N THR A 406 -14.48 -18.32 -56.23
CA THR A 406 -13.08 -18.54 -55.78
C THR A 406 -12.26 -17.24 -55.75
N THR A 407 -12.78 -16.15 -56.32
CA THR A 407 -12.07 -14.86 -56.50
C THR A 407 -12.67 -13.70 -55.71
N ASP A 408 -13.99 -13.65 -55.55
CA ASP A 408 -14.72 -12.49 -55.00
C ASP A 408 -15.33 -12.76 -53.62
N SER A 409 -14.67 -12.23 -52.58
CA SER A 409 -15.14 -12.26 -51.19
C SER A 409 -16.24 -11.23 -50.87
N THR A 410 -16.59 -10.32 -51.80
CA THR A 410 -17.46 -9.17 -51.51
C THR A 410 -18.86 -9.62 -51.14
N ASN A 411 -19.36 -9.14 -49.99
CA ASN A 411 -20.69 -9.43 -49.42
C ASN A 411 -21.02 -10.92 -49.20
N LYS A 412 -20.04 -11.84 -49.24
CA LYS A 412 -20.26 -13.28 -49.06
C LYS A 412 -20.34 -13.65 -47.58
N ARG A 413 -21.26 -14.56 -47.24
CA ARG A 413 -21.59 -14.95 -45.85
C ARG A 413 -20.80 -16.15 -45.31
N TYR A 414 -20.21 -16.97 -46.18
CA TYR A 414 -19.48 -18.18 -45.84
C TYR A 414 -18.12 -18.21 -46.53
N LEU A 415 -17.11 -18.74 -45.82
CA LEU A 415 -15.78 -19.06 -46.30
C LEU A 415 -15.65 -20.58 -46.44
N GLY A 416 -15.42 -21.04 -47.66
CA GLY A 416 -15.08 -22.41 -48.00
C GLY A 416 -13.58 -22.62 -47.90
N THR A 417 -13.17 -23.76 -47.37
CA THR A 417 -11.76 -24.20 -47.33
C THR A 417 -11.62 -25.59 -47.93
N LEU A 418 -10.60 -25.81 -48.75
CA LEU A 418 -10.30 -27.08 -49.40
C LEU A 418 -8.78 -27.27 -49.41
N THR A 419 -8.33 -28.51 -49.24
CA THR A 419 -6.92 -28.88 -49.43
C THR A 419 -6.86 -30.15 -50.26
N ASP A 420 -6.20 -30.09 -51.40
CA ASP A 420 -5.89 -31.28 -52.20
C ASP A 420 -4.54 -31.13 -52.92
N PHE A 421 -4.39 -31.61 -54.14
CA PHE A 421 -3.13 -31.68 -54.89
C PHE A 421 -3.20 -31.01 -56.28
N ASN A 422 -4.31 -30.34 -56.61
CA ASN A 422 -4.46 -29.57 -57.84
C ASN A 422 -4.03 -28.11 -57.59
N GLU A 423 -3.40 -27.46 -58.55
CA GLU A 423 -2.94 -26.07 -58.40
C GLU A 423 -4.08 -25.05 -58.55
N ALA A 424 -5.02 -25.30 -59.48
CA ALA A 424 -6.16 -24.42 -59.75
C ALA A 424 -7.32 -24.66 -58.77
N ASP A 425 -8.05 -23.58 -58.43
CA ASP A 425 -9.19 -23.64 -57.52
C ASP A 425 -10.38 -24.43 -58.10
N SER A 426 -10.94 -25.32 -57.28
CA SER A 426 -12.13 -26.12 -57.60
C SER A 426 -13.34 -25.22 -57.85
N GLN A 427 -14.04 -25.43 -58.96
CA GLN A 427 -15.32 -24.76 -59.24
C GLN A 427 -16.54 -25.57 -58.75
N ASP A 428 -16.30 -26.71 -58.08
CA ASP A 428 -17.34 -27.46 -57.36
C ASP A 428 -17.41 -26.99 -55.89
N PRO A 429 -18.50 -26.35 -55.44
CA PRO A 429 -18.68 -25.91 -54.06
C PRO A 429 -18.79 -27.06 -53.06
N ALA A 430 -19.16 -28.28 -53.48
CA ALA A 430 -19.32 -29.43 -52.58
C ALA A 430 -17.97 -29.99 -52.08
N ARG A 431 -16.86 -29.65 -52.73
CA ARG A 431 -15.50 -29.97 -52.26
C ARG A 431 -15.02 -29.08 -51.11
N TYR A 432 -15.60 -27.89 -50.94
CA TYR A 432 -15.18 -26.96 -49.89
C TYR A 432 -15.88 -27.25 -48.56
N LYS A 433 -15.12 -27.23 -47.47
CA LYS A 433 -15.66 -27.20 -46.11
C LYS A 433 -16.02 -25.77 -45.75
N TRP A 434 -17.32 -25.48 -45.71
CA TRP A 434 -17.87 -24.15 -45.45
C TRP A 434 -17.92 -23.82 -43.95
N THR A 435 -17.55 -22.58 -43.63
CA THR A 435 -17.64 -21.96 -42.30
C THR A 435 -18.29 -20.59 -42.46
N ALA A 436 -19.24 -20.22 -41.61
CA ALA A 436 -19.84 -18.89 -41.66
C ALA A 436 -18.83 -17.80 -41.29
N LEU A 437 -18.77 -16.72 -42.09
CA LEU A 437 -17.94 -15.55 -41.82
C LEU A 437 -18.53 -14.64 -40.76
N PHE A 438 -19.86 -14.61 -40.63
CA PHE A 438 -20.57 -13.59 -39.84
C PHE A 438 -21.51 -14.13 -38.76
N ASP A 439 -21.68 -15.44 -38.59
CA ASP A 439 -22.62 -16.00 -37.60
C ASP A 439 -22.16 -15.78 -36.12
N ASN A 440 -20.99 -15.16 -35.91
CA ASN A 440 -20.49 -14.70 -34.61
C ASN A 440 -20.40 -13.15 -34.47
N VAL A 441 -20.91 -12.36 -35.43
CA VAL A 441 -20.92 -10.89 -35.28
C VAL A 441 -22.07 -10.48 -34.37
N GLN A 442 -21.77 -10.28 -33.08
CA GLN A 442 -22.71 -9.74 -32.10
C GLN A 442 -22.98 -8.24 -32.35
N VAL A 443 -23.87 -7.94 -33.30
CA VAL A 443 -24.56 -6.64 -33.38
C VAL A 443 -25.95 -6.83 -32.77
N GLY A 444 -26.03 -6.51 -31.49
CA GLY A 444 -27.13 -6.81 -30.58
C GLY A 444 -26.57 -6.75 -29.16
N GLY A 445 -27.27 -6.11 -28.24
CA GLY A 445 -26.82 -5.90 -26.86
C GLY A 445 -26.88 -4.45 -26.40
N LYS A 446 -26.67 -3.44 -27.26
CA LYS A 446 -27.04 -2.06 -26.88
C LYS A 446 -28.55 -1.94 -26.89
N ASN A 447 -29.15 -1.88 -25.70
CA ASN A 447 -30.50 -1.38 -25.54
C ASN A 447 -30.51 0.13 -25.77
N TYR A 448 -31.43 0.60 -26.62
CA TYR A 448 -31.67 2.04 -26.85
C TYR A 448 -32.84 2.60 -26.03
N ILE A 449 -33.71 1.75 -25.44
CA ILE A 449 -34.83 2.19 -24.60
C ILE A 449 -34.31 2.83 -23.30
N ARG A 450 -34.84 4.01 -22.97
CA ARG A 450 -34.61 4.69 -21.69
C ARG A 450 -35.82 4.54 -20.76
N ASN A 451 -35.57 4.46 -19.46
CA ASN A 451 -36.48 4.01 -18.40
C ASN A 451 -37.10 2.63 -18.74
N ALA A 452 -36.24 1.68 -19.14
CA ALA A 452 -36.64 0.40 -19.74
C ALA A 452 -37.43 -0.55 -18.80
N SER A 453 -37.16 -0.50 -17.49
CA SER A 453 -37.88 -1.26 -16.44
C SER A 453 -38.77 -0.37 -15.57
N PHE A 454 -39.13 0.82 -16.06
CA PHE A 454 -40.08 1.77 -15.44
C PHE A 454 -39.72 2.23 -14.01
N LEU A 455 -38.44 2.19 -13.64
CA LEU A 455 -37.94 2.62 -12.32
C LEU A 455 -38.16 4.11 -12.04
N SER A 456 -38.26 4.94 -13.09
CA SER A 456 -38.60 6.37 -13.00
C SER A 456 -40.04 6.66 -13.42
N GLY A 457 -40.96 5.70 -13.23
CA GLY A 457 -42.37 5.84 -13.58
C GLY A 457 -42.57 6.04 -15.08
N GLU A 458 -43.24 7.12 -15.47
CA GLU A 458 -43.50 7.47 -16.88
C GLU A 458 -42.34 8.19 -17.59
N ASN A 459 -41.24 8.51 -16.90
CA ASN A 459 -40.13 9.28 -17.46
C ASN A 459 -39.64 8.67 -18.80
N LYS A 460 -39.33 9.52 -19.77
CA LYS A 460 -38.95 9.18 -21.16
C LYS A 460 -40.04 8.48 -22.02
N TRP A 461 -41.22 8.11 -21.48
CA TRP A 461 -42.27 7.41 -22.24
C TRP A 461 -43.43 8.33 -22.65
N GLY A 462 -43.78 8.31 -23.94
CA GLY A 462 -44.99 8.94 -24.45
C GLY A 462 -46.21 8.02 -24.27
N LYS A 463 -47.39 8.59 -24.01
CA LYS A 463 -48.66 7.87 -23.93
C LYS A 463 -49.58 8.24 -25.09
N ASN A 464 -50.18 7.25 -25.74
CA ASN A 464 -51.37 7.41 -26.58
C ASN A 464 -52.57 6.93 -25.76
N SER A 465 -53.19 7.84 -25.00
CA SER A 465 -54.21 7.49 -24.02
C SER A 465 -55.65 7.64 -24.52
N VAL A 466 -56.58 7.15 -23.72
CA VAL A 466 -58.04 7.31 -23.82
C VAL A 466 -58.60 7.35 -22.40
N ASN A 467 -59.76 7.96 -22.19
CA ASN A 467 -60.45 7.86 -20.89
C ASN A 467 -60.76 6.40 -20.58
N GLY A 468 -60.51 5.98 -19.33
CA GLY A 468 -60.67 4.60 -18.89
C GLY A 468 -59.48 3.68 -19.17
N LEU A 469 -58.35 4.17 -19.69
CA LEU A 469 -57.07 3.45 -19.72
C LEU A 469 -56.10 4.03 -18.67
N ALA A 470 -55.95 3.30 -17.56
CA ALA A 470 -55.03 3.65 -16.48
C ALA A 470 -53.62 3.11 -16.70
N TYR A 471 -52.64 3.81 -16.10
CA TYR A 471 -51.21 3.50 -16.14
C TYR A 471 -50.66 3.57 -14.72
N ASN A 472 -50.19 2.44 -14.17
CA ASN A 472 -49.68 2.36 -12.80
C ASN A 472 -48.30 1.71 -12.78
N PHE A 473 -47.30 2.41 -12.22
CA PHE A 473 -45.89 1.99 -12.25
C PHE A 473 -45.41 1.27 -10.97
N THR A 474 -46.28 1.14 -9.95
CA THR A 474 -45.95 0.47 -8.68
C THR A 474 -46.60 -0.92 -8.57
N HIS A 475 -47.78 -1.11 -9.17
CA HIS A 475 -48.50 -2.40 -9.21
C HIS A 475 -47.64 -3.57 -9.66
N SER A 476 -46.74 -3.37 -10.63
CA SER A 476 -45.85 -4.43 -11.10
C SER A 476 -44.90 -4.93 -10.00
N ALA A 477 -44.35 -4.04 -9.18
CA ALA A 477 -43.47 -4.44 -8.08
C ALA A 477 -44.24 -5.28 -7.04
N SER A 478 -45.44 -4.83 -6.66
CA SER A 478 -46.29 -5.52 -5.68
C SER A 478 -46.85 -6.86 -6.18
N ASN A 479 -47.34 -6.90 -7.42
CA ASN A 479 -48.13 -8.03 -7.93
C ASN A 479 -47.29 -9.03 -8.74
N LYS A 480 -46.18 -8.58 -9.36
CA LYS A 480 -45.28 -9.40 -10.20
C LYS A 480 -43.86 -9.53 -9.64
N GLY A 481 -43.55 -8.91 -8.50
CA GLY A 481 -42.24 -8.97 -7.84
C GLY A 481 -41.13 -8.21 -8.57
N LYS A 482 -41.48 -7.32 -9.53
CA LYS A 482 -40.52 -6.58 -10.36
C LYS A 482 -41.10 -5.26 -10.84
N SER A 483 -40.32 -4.18 -10.78
CA SER A 483 -40.71 -2.85 -11.30
C SER A 483 -41.16 -2.93 -12.77
N GLY A 484 -42.16 -2.14 -13.14
CA GLY A 484 -42.82 -2.26 -14.45
C GLY A 484 -44.11 -1.44 -14.51
N LEU A 485 -44.61 -1.21 -15.72
CA LEU A 485 -45.90 -0.58 -15.97
C LEU A 485 -47.03 -1.63 -15.97
N HIS A 486 -48.09 -1.36 -15.23
CA HIS A 486 -49.41 -1.99 -15.36
C HIS A 486 -50.35 -1.05 -16.13
N MET A 487 -50.79 -1.46 -17.33
CA MET A 487 -51.86 -0.83 -18.09
C MET A 487 -53.17 -1.60 -17.87
N PHE A 488 -54.25 -0.90 -17.56
CA PHE A 488 -55.55 -1.56 -17.33
C PHE A 488 -56.77 -0.70 -17.65
N SER A 489 -57.89 -1.37 -17.97
CA SER A 489 -59.20 -0.75 -18.13
C SER A 489 -59.81 -0.39 -16.77
N GLU A 490 -60.13 0.88 -16.57
CA GLU A 490 -60.97 1.34 -15.47
C GLU A 490 -62.44 1.01 -15.78
N ASN A 491 -63.22 0.59 -14.79
CA ASN A 491 -64.66 0.30 -14.93
C ASN A 491 -65.03 -0.66 -16.10
N ASN A 492 -64.13 -1.58 -16.46
CA ASN A 492 -64.25 -2.47 -17.63
C ASN A 492 -64.40 -1.72 -18.97
N THR A 493 -63.82 -0.52 -19.09
CA THR A 493 -63.88 0.30 -20.31
C THR A 493 -63.16 -0.40 -21.48
N VAL A 494 -63.86 -0.52 -22.61
CA VAL A 494 -63.30 -1.06 -23.85
C VAL A 494 -62.32 -0.05 -24.45
N ILE A 495 -61.07 -0.46 -24.61
CA ILE A 495 -59.99 0.36 -25.14
C ILE A 495 -59.96 0.18 -26.66
N PRO A 496 -60.02 1.27 -27.46
CA PRO A 496 -59.92 1.22 -28.91
C PRO A 496 -58.46 1.05 -29.36
N ARG A 497 -58.27 0.63 -30.61
CA ARG A 497 -56.94 0.34 -31.19
C ARG A 497 -55.91 1.47 -30.99
N TRP A 498 -54.63 1.07 -30.98
CA TRP A 498 -53.44 1.92 -30.99
C TRP A 498 -53.18 2.71 -29.70
N LYS A 499 -53.70 2.26 -28.56
CA LYS A 499 -53.53 2.89 -27.25
C LYS A 499 -52.45 2.18 -26.42
N GLY A 500 -51.82 2.91 -25.50
CA GLY A 500 -50.69 2.43 -24.69
C GLY A 500 -49.50 3.39 -24.73
N ILE A 501 -48.27 2.86 -24.61
CA ILE A 501 -47.03 3.66 -24.54
C ILE A 501 -46.20 3.59 -25.82
N TYR A 502 -45.37 4.60 -26.05
CA TYR A 502 -44.37 4.64 -27.12
C TYR A 502 -43.13 5.44 -26.73
N GLN A 503 -41.99 5.15 -27.37
CA GLN A 503 -40.77 5.94 -27.28
C GLN A 503 -40.19 6.15 -28.69
N LYS A 504 -39.59 7.32 -28.93
CA LYS A 504 -38.98 7.69 -30.21
C LYS A 504 -37.47 7.76 -30.06
N PHE A 505 -36.75 7.39 -31.10
CA PHE A 505 -35.29 7.36 -31.15
C PHE A 505 -34.83 7.88 -32.50
N SER A 506 -34.09 8.99 -32.52
CA SER A 506 -33.38 9.43 -33.72
C SER A 506 -32.13 8.53 -33.87
N LEU A 507 -32.25 7.52 -34.73
CA LEU A 507 -31.26 6.46 -34.96
C LEU A 507 -31.14 6.23 -36.47
N PRO A 508 -30.36 7.07 -37.18
CA PRO A 508 -30.19 6.92 -38.62
C PRO A 508 -29.48 5.62 -38.97
N GLN A 509 -30.03 4.84 -39.90
CA GLN A 509 -29.51 3.54 -40.33
C GLN A 509 -29.71 3.34 -41.85
N PRO A 510 -28.80 2.58 -42.51
CA PRO A 510 -28.94 2.23 -43.91
C PRO A 510 -30.10 1.24 -44.17
N ALA A 511 -30.40 1.04 -45.46
CA ALA A 511 -31.33 0.00 -45.88
C ALA A 511 -30.86 -1.41 -45.46
N ASP A 512 -31.83 -2.30 -45.25
CA ASP A 512 -31.61 -3.67 -44.80
C ASP A 512 -30.93 -3.84 -43.43
N THR A 513 -30.81 -2.76 -42.64
CA THR A 513 -30.51 -2.86 -41.21
C THR A 513 -31.62 -3.62 -40.48
N PRO A 514 -31.32 -4.71 -39.76
CA PRO A 514 -32.29 -5.39 -38.90
C PRO A 514 -32.46 -4.62 -37.58
N VAL A 515 -33.69 -4.62 -37.06
CA VAL A 515 -34.06 -4.04 -35.77
C VAL A 515 -34.88 -5.05 -34.99
N THR A 516 -34.52 -5.28 -33.73
CA THR A 516 -35.27 -6.13 -32.80
C THR A 516 -35.80 -5.30 -31.64
N VAL A 517 -37.09 -5.47 -31.32
CA VAL A 517 -37.68 -5.01 -30.05
C VAL A 517 -38.09 -6.24 -29.25
N SER A 518 -37.83 -6.23 -27.94
CA SER A 518 -38.39 -7.20 -26.99
C SER A 518 -38.93 -6.52 -25.73
N ALA A 519 -39.81 -7.24 -25.02
CA ALA A 519 -40.34 -6.82 -23.71
C ALA A 519 -40.72 -8.05 -22.87
N LEU A 520 -40.68 -7.92 -21.55
CA LEU A 520 -41.33 -8.85 -20.63
C LEU A 520 -42.80 -8.46 -20.44
N LEU A 521 -43.72 -9.39 -20.72
CA LEU A 521 -45.17 -9.22 -20.60
C LEU A 521 -45.79 -10.22 -19.61
N ALA A 522 -46.82 -9.80 -18.87
CA ALA A 522 -47.64 -10.65 -18.00
C ALA A 522 -49.06 -10.07 -17.82
N LYS A 523 -50.01 -10.84 -17.29
CA LYS A 523 -51.38 -10.37 -16.96
C LYS A 523 -51.86 -10.87 -15.59
N ASP A 524 -52.93 -10.33 -15.03
CA ASP A 524 -53.66 -10.97 -13.90
C ASP A 524 -55.02 -11.49 -14.35
N GLY A 525 -55.83 -10.62 -14.94
CA GLY A 525 -57.21 -10.92 -15.32
C GLY A 525 -57.37 -11.48 -16.72
N ALA A 526 -58.52 -11.18 -17.31
CA ALA A 526 -58.87 -11.50 -18.68
C ALA A 526 -59.70 -10.35 -19.28
N PRO A 527 -59.59 -10.06 -20.59
CA PRO A 527 -58.47 -10.38 -21.51
C PRO A 527 -58.01 -9.04 -22.16
N GLN A 528 -57.53 -8.85 -23.41
CA GLN A 528 -57.06 -9.75 -24.46
C GLN A 528 -55.56 -9.54 -24.82
N GLU A 529 -55.26 -8.66 -25.78
CA GLU A 529 -54.02 -8.71 -26.58
C GLU A 529 -52.98 -7.62 -26.24
N ALA A 530 -51.71 -7.92 -26.54
CA ALA A 530 -50.59 -7.01 -26.47
C ALA A 530 -49.91 -6.88 -27.85
N HIS A 531 -49.48 -5.67 -28.21
CA HIS A 531 -49.00 -5.37 -29.56
C HIS A 531 -47.64 -4.66 -29.46
N ILE A 532 -46.58 -5.32 -29.93
CA ILE A 532 -45.25 -4.71 -30.07
C ILE A 532 -45.15 -4.14 -31.48
N GLY A 533 -44.98 -2.83 -31.59
CA GLY A 533 -44.93 -2.10 -32.86
C GLY A 533 -43.61 -1.37 -33.09
N ILE A 534 -43.17 -1.33 -34.33
CA ILE A 534 -42.02 -0.54 -34.80
C ILE A 534 -42.48 0.30 -36.00
N HIS A 535 -42.36 1.61 -35.93
CA HIS A 535 -42.36 2.47 -37.12
C HIS A 535 -40.94 2.84 -37.50
N PHE A 536 -40.61 2.65 -38.77
CA PHE A 536 -39.38 3.10 -39.41
C PHE A 536 -39.69 4.42 -40.11
N ILE A 537 -39.08 5.51 -39.65
CA ILE A 537 -39.42 6.88 -40.04
C ILE A 537 -38.27 7.46 -40.86
N LYS A 538 -38.58 8.00 -42.04
CA LYS A 538 -37.65 8.70 -42.93
C LYS A 538 -38.21 10.08 -43.23
N ASP A 539 -37.40 11.13 -43.08
CA ASP A 539 -37.75 12.53 -43.34
C ASP A 539 -39.04 12.97 -42.61
N GLY A 540 -39.23 12.47 -41.38
CA GLY A 540 -40.40 12.71 -40.53
C GLY A 540 -41.65 11.86 -40.84
N VAL A 541 -41.67 11.11 -41.94
CA VAL A 541 -42.80 10.29 -42.40
C VAL A 541 -42.58 8.81 -42.04
N ILE A 542 -43.65 8.10 -41.67
CA ILE A 542 -43.60 6.64 -41.45
C ILE A 542 -43.43 5.95 -42.80
N ALA A 543 -42.22 5.48 -43.11
CA ALA A 543 -41.88 4.88 -44.38
C ALA A 543 -42.16 3.37 -44.40
N ARG A 544 -41.97 2.67 -43.26
CA ARG A 544 -42.43 1.29 -43.03
C ARG A 544 -42.91 1.11 -41.58
N GLN A 545 -43.68 0.04 -41.37
CA GLN A 545 -44.07 -0.41 -40.03
C GLN A 545 -43.98 -1.94 -39.93
N SER A 546 -43.81 -2.43 -38.70
CA SER A 546 -43.88 -3.85 -38.37
C SER A 546 -44.58 -4.02 -37.02
N TRP A 547 -45.36 -5.08 -36.89
CA TRP A 547 -46.17 -5.36 -35.71
C TRP A 547 -46.06 -6.84 -35.35
N LEU A 548 -46.04 -7.13 -34.05
CA LEU A 548 -46.27 -8.44 -33.46
C LEU A 548 -47.50 -8.33 -32.57
N ASP A 549 -48.58 -8.98 -33.00
CA ASP A 549 -49.79 -9.16 -32.20
C ASP A 549 -49.63 -10.43 -31.34
N ILE A 550 -49.83 -10.30 -30.02
CA ILE A 550 -49.60 -11.36 -29.03
C ILE A 550 -50.94 -11.76 -28.42
N PRO A 551 -51.49 -12.93 -28.78
CA PRO A 551 -52.77 -13.42 -28.25
C PRO A 551 -52.74 -13.65 -26.73
N VAL A 552 -53.89 -13.43 -26.09
CA VAL A 552 -54.08 -13.64 -24.64
C VAL A 552 -53.68 -15.05 -24.16
N SER A 553 -53.79 -16.05 -25.03
CA SER A 553 -53.42 -17.44 -24.75
C SER A 553 -51.92 -17.66 -24.59
N GLN A 554 -51.07 -16.74 -25.06
CA GLN A 554 -49.62 -16.82 -24.93
C GLN A 554 -49.11 -16.09 -23.67
N ILE A 555 -49.87 -15.13 -23.14
CA ILE A 555 -49.49 -14.27 -22.01
C ILE A 555 -49.97 -14.88 -20.69
N SER A 556 -49.06 -15.43 -19.90
CA SER A 556 -49.35 -16.01 -18.59
C SER A 556 -49.41 -14.96 -17.46
N ASN A 557 -49.61 -15.43 -16.23
CA ASN A 557 -49.53 -14.59 -15.04
C ASN A 557 -48.09 -14.27 -14.58
N LYS A 558 -47.09 -14.91 -15.18
CA LYS A 558 -45.66 -14.64 -14.96
C LYS A 558 -45.07 -13.91 -16.15
N TYR A 559 -44.00 -13.16 -15.92
CA TYR A 559 -43.29 -12.47 -16.99
C TYR A 559 -42.67 -13.44 -18.00
N GLN A 560 -43.09 -13.33 -19.26
CA GLN A 560 -42.51 -14.01 -20.43
C GLN A 560 -41.97 -12.96 -21.39
N ARG A 561 -40.86 -13.27 -22.08
CA ARG A 561 -40.29 -12.36 -23.08
C ARG A 561 -40.88 -12.63 -24.45
N PHE A 562 -41.29 -11.58 -25.13
CA PHE A 562 -41.73 -11.59 -26.52
C PHE A 562 -40.84 -10.64 -27.33
N SER A 563 -40.64 -10.90 -28.62
CA SER A 563 -39.79 -10.07 -29.48
C SER A 563 -40.26 -10.01 -30.93
N LEU A 564 -40.14 -8.84 -31.53
CA LEU A 564 -40.37 -8.53 -32.93
C LEU A 564 -39.02 -8.16 -33.58
N SER A 565 -38.54 -8.98 -34.50
CA SER A 565 -37.42 -8.64 -35.39
C SER A 565 -37.95 -8.23 -36.76
N ALA A 566 -37.48 -7.10 -37.29
CA ALA A 566 -37.91 -6.55 -38.57
C ALA A 566 -36.71 -6.01 -39.37
N LYS A 567 -36.76 -6.16 -40.70
CA LYS A 567 -35.73 -5.70 -41.64
C LYS A 567 -36.43 -5.22 -42.91
N HIS A 568 -36.11 -4.01 -43.38
CA HIS A 568 -36.72 -3.42 -44.57
C HIS A 568 -35.65 -2.87 -45.51
N ASN A 569 -35.83 -3.04 -46.82
CA ASN A 569 -35.00 -2.42 -47.84
C ASN A 569 -35.39 -0.94 -48.05
N ILE A 570 -35.26 -0.14 -46.97
CA ILE A 570 -35.29 1.32 -46.95
C ILE A 570 -34.37 1.84 -45.84
N PRO A 571 -33.64 2.96 -46.03
CA PRO A 571 -33.01 3.67 -44.92
C PRO A 571 -34.08 4.34 -44.04
N PHE A 572 -33.72 4.66 -42.80
CA PHE A 572 -34.57 5.39 -41.86
C PHE A 572 -33.72 6.30 -40.97
N ASP A 573 -34.31 7.40 -40.48
CA ASP A 573 -33.67 8.39 -39.60
C ASP A 573 -34.11 8.23 -38.14
N GLU A 574 -35.37 7.80 -37.93
CA GLU A 574 -35.92 7.54 -36.60
C GLU A 574 -36.64 6.19 -36.50
N ILE A 575 -36.64 5.64 -35.29
CA ILE A 575 -37.47 4.51 -34.88
C ILE A 575 -38.52 5.01 -33.88
N ARG A 576 -39.76 4.55 -34.00
CA ARG A 576 -40.75 4.63 -32.91
C ARG A 576 -41.10 3.22 -32.46
N VAL A 577 -40.77 2.89 -31.22
CA VAL A 577 -41.22 1.66 -30.55
C VAL A 577 -42.54 1.95 -29.86
N MET A 578 -43.51 1.05 -30.02
CA MET A 578 -44.83 1.13 -29.39
C MET A 578 -45.13 -0.17 -28.67
N LEU A 579 -45.69 -0.06 -27.47
CA LEU A 579 -46.21 -1.17 -26.69
C LEU A 579 -47.67 -0.85 -26.42
N TYR A 580 -48.50 -1.32 -27.34
CA TYR A 580 -49.91 -0.99 -27.41
C TYR A 580 -50.79 -2.16 -26.96
N VAL A 581 -52.02 -1.82 -26.62
CA VAL A 581 -53.03 -2.66 -25.98
C VAL A 581 -54.39 -2.38 -26.58
N GLY A 582 -55.30 -3.35 -26.46
CA GLY A 582 -56.72 -3.14 -26.70
C GLY A 582 -57.05 -2.86 -28.17
N TYR A 583 -57.03 -3.88 -29.03
CA TYR A 583 -57.77 -3.82 -30.29
C TYR A 583 -59.27 -3.99 -30.04
N ASP A 584 -59.88 -2.92 -29.49
CA ASP A 584 -61.32 -2.80 -29.24
C ASP A 584 -61.79 -3.77 -28.13
N LYS A 585 -60.98 -3.89 -27.06
CA LYS A 585 -61.16 -4.81 -25.91
C LYS A 585 -60.81 -4.14 -24.58
N ILE A 586 -61.21 -4.74 -23.45
CA ILE A 586 -60.64 -4.39 -22.15
C ILE A 586 -59.15 -4.80 -22.07
N VAL A 587 -58.42 -4.21 -21.12
CA VAL A 587 -56.97 -4.37 -20.95
C VAL A 587 -56.62 -4.71 -19.50
N ASN A 588 -55.68 -5.62 -19.32
CA ASN A 588 -54.98 -5.87 -18.05
C ASN A 588 -53.58 -6.45 -18.37
N LEU A 589 -52.58 -5.58 -18.59
CA LEU A 589 -51.25 -5.97 -19.07
C LEU A 589 -50.15 -5.33 -18.22
N TYR A 590 -49.20 -6.14 -17.80
CA TYR A 590 -47.95 -5.73 -17.18
C TYR A 590 -46.81 -5.78 -18.20
N VAL A 591 -45.96 -4.77 -18.19
CA VAL A 591 -44.84 -4.59 -19.13
C VAL A 591 -43.59 -4.15 -18.35
N THR A 592 -42.45 -4.79 -18.60
CA THR A 592 -41.14 -4.34 -18.10
C THR A 592 -40.01 -4.82 -19.02
N ASP A 593 -38.77 -4.45 -18.69
CA ASP A 593 -37.54 -4.83 -19.41
C ASP A 593 -37.66 -4.67 -20.93
N VAL A 594 -38.10 -3.49 -21.37
CA VAL A 594 -38.24 -3.22 -22.80
C VAL A 594 -36.87 -2.98 -23.40
N GLN A 595 -36.56 -3.65 -24.51
CA GLN A 595 -35.27 -3.57 -25.17
C GLN A 595 -35.41 -3.36 -26.67
N LEU A 596 -34.74 -2.33 -27.19
CA LEU A 596 -34.61 -2.02 -28.63
C LEU A 596 -33.16 -2.22 -29.00
N GLU A 597 -32.90 -2.99 -30.05
CA GLU A 597 -31.57 -3.37 -30.51
C GLU A 597 -31.47 -3.15 -32.03
N ILE A 598 -30.33 -2.65 -32.49
CA ILE A 598 -29.95 -2.76 -33.90
C ILE A 598 -29.27 -4.12 -34.07
N GLY A 599 -29.93 -5.01 -34.79
CA GLY A 599 -29.67 -6.46 -34.77
C GLY A 599 -30.91 -7.25 -35.15
N ASN A 600 -30.75 -8.54 -35.41
CA ASN A 600 -31.85 -9.50 -35.68
C ASN A 600 -32.09 -10.49 -34.53
N VAL A 601 -31.23 -10.47 -33.50
CA VAL A 601 -31.25 -11.35 -32.33
C VAL A 601 -31.66 -10.54 -31.11
N MET A 602 -32.66 -11.03 -30.38
CA MET A 602 -33.00 -10.57 -29.03
C MET A 602 -31.93 -11.07 -28.05
N THR A 603 -31.18 -10.16 -27.43
CA THR A 603 -30.18 -10.54 -26.41
C THR A 603 -30.77 -10.55 -25.00
N ASP A 604 -29.98 -10.94 -24.00
CA ASP A 604 -30.38 -10.79 -22.60
C ASP A 604 -30.64 -9.32 -22.25
N PHE A 605 -31.48 -9.08 -21.23
CA PHE A 605 -31.90 -7.70 -20.93
C PHE A 605 -30.78 -6.92 -20.27
N ARG A 606 -30.51 -5.72 -20.79
CA ARG A 606 -29.79 -4.67 -20.07
C ARG A 606 -30.50 -3.32 -20.17
N LEU A 607 -30.20 -2.46 -19.21
CA LEU A 607 -30.51 -1.03 -19.30
C LEU A 607 -29.75 -0.40 -20.49
N SER A 608 -30.30 0.68 -21.05
CA SER A 608 -29.54 1.51 -21.99
C SER A 608 -28.34 2.15 -21.30
N ASP A 609 -27.33 2.52 -22.09
CA ASP A 609 -26.12 3.17 -21.56
C ASP A 609 -26.47 4.47 -20.84
N GLU A 610 -27.53 5.14 -21.30
CA GLU A 610 -28.07 6.35 -20.68
C GLU A 610 -28.85 6.09 -19.38
N ASP A 611 -29.60 4.99 -19.26
CA ASP A 611 -30.20 4.56 -17.97
C ASP A 611 -29.12 4.17 -16.96
N VAL A 612 -28.03 3.54 -17.42
CA VAL A 612 -26.85 3.24 -16.61
C VAL A 612 -26.16 4.52 -16.17
N GLN A 613 -25.97 5.50 -17.07
CA GLN A 613 -25.34 6.78 -16.76
C GLN A 613 -26.21 7.63 -15.81
N ASP A 614 -27.53 7.70 -15.99
CA ASP A 614 -28.44 8.38 -15.06
C ASP A 614 -28.39 7.69 -13.66
N SER A 615 -28.21 6.36 -13.60
CA SER A 615 -27.99 5.61 -12.35
C SER A 615 -26.59 5.77 -11.73
N ILE A 616 -25.59 6.20 -12.51
CA ILE A 616 -24.25 6.56 -12.02
C ILE A 616 -24.28 8.00 -11.49
N ASN A 617 -24.85 8.93 -12.26
CA ASN A 617 -24.97 10.35 -11.90
C ASN A 617 -25.73 10.51 -10.57
N SER A 618 -26.92 9.91 -10.46
CA SER A 618 -27.72 9.96 -9.23
C SER A 618 -27.05 9.33 -8.00
N LYS A 619 -26.06 8.45 -8.17
CA LYS A 619 -25.23 7.91 -7.07
C LYS A 619 -24.03 8.79 -6.76
N ALA A 620 -23.47 9.49 -7.76
CA ALA A 620 -22.45 10.51 -7.55
C ALA A 620 -23.02 11.70 -6.76
N ASP A 621 -24.22 12.16 -7.11
CA ASP A 621 -24.95 13.22 -6.41
C ASP A 621 -25.32 12.83 -4.96
N GLN A 622 -25.49 11.53 -4.69
CA GLN A 622 -25.72 10.99 -3.34
C GLN A 622 -24.42 10.71 -2.55
N SER A 623 -23.23 10.92 -3.12
CA SER A 623 -21.95 10.50 -2.53
C SER A 623 -21.40 11.45 -1.44
N LEU A 624 -22.24 12.31 -0.86
CA LEU A 624 -21.86 13.28 0.19
C LEU A 624 -23.07 13.61 1.09
N THR A 625 -23.68 12.61 1.74
CA THR A 625 -24.77 12.85 2.69
C THR A 625 -24.26 13.38 4.03
N GLN A 626 -25.02 14.30 4.63
CA GLN A 626 -24.71 14.86 5.95
C GLN A 626 -24.59 13.78 7.04
N GLU A 627 -25.31 12.66 6.90
CA GLU A 627 -25.23 11.51 7.81
C GLU A 627 -23.86 10.82 7.77
N GLN A 628 -23.19 10.75 6.62
CA GLN A 628 -21.82 10.22 6.56
C GLN A 628 -20.84 11.17 7.26
N LEU A 629 -21.04 12.48 7.16
CA LEU A 629 -20.23 13.48 7.87
C LEU A 629 -20.50 13.43 9.39
N ASN A 630 -21.76 13.26 9.80
CA ASN A 630 -22.15 13.13 11.20
C ASN A 630 -21.62 11.83 11.81
N ALA A 631 -21.79 10.69 11.14
CA ALA A 631 -21.26 9.40 11.61
C ALA A 631 -19.72 9.37 11.62
N LEU A 632 -19.05 10.08 10.71
CA LEU A 632 -17.60 10.26 10.77
C LEU A 632 -17.18 11.17 11.94
N ASN A 633 -17.95 12.21 12.25
CA ASN A 633 -17.75 13.06 13.42
C ASN A 633 -17.99 12.30 14.75
N GLU A 634 -19.08 11.56 14.88
CA GLU A 634 -19.34 10.69 16.05
C GLU A 634 -18.23 9.66 16.21
N LYS A 635 -17.85 8.97 15.12
CA LYS A 635 -16.73 8.02 15.15
C LYS A 635 -15.40 8.69 15.49
N SER A 636 -15.16 9.92 15.04
CA SER A 636 -13.99 10.71 15.40
C SER A 636 -14.02 11.13 16.87
N GLN A 637 -15.17 11.52 17.42
CA GLN A 637 -15.33 11.87 18.83
C GLN A 637 -15.17 10.65 19.74
N ILE A 638 -15.69 9.48 19.33
CA ILE A 638 -15.45 8.20 20.01
C ILE A 638 -13.96 7.86 19.96
N LEU A 639 -13.31 7.93 18.80
CA LEU A 639 -11.87 7.66 18.68
C LEU A 639 -11.03 8.64 19.49
N GLU A 640 -11.43 9.91 19.57
CA GLU A 640 -10.76 10.95 20.36
C GLU A 640 -10.98 10.72 21.87
N ALA A 641 -12.17 10.27 22.28
CA ALA A 641 -12.47 9.89 23.66
C ALA A 641 -11.69 8.61 24.07
N GLU A 642 -11.62 7.60 23.20
CA GLU A 642 -10.79 6.40 23.39
C GLU A 642 -9.30 6.76 23.45
N MET A 643 -8.80 7.63 22.56
CA MET A 643 -7.42 8.11 22.62
C MET A 643 -7.14 8.95 23.89
N LYS A 644 -8.08 9.79 24.35
CA LYS A 644 -7.95 10.55 25.60
C LYS A 644 -7.98 9.65 26.84
N ALA A 645 -8.85 8.63 26.86
CA ALA A 645 -8.88 7.63 27.92
C ALA A 645 -7.58 6.80 27.93
N LYS A 646 -7.12 6.36 26.75
CA LYS A 646 -5.88 5.60 26.60
C LYS A 646 -4.63 6.41 26.97
N ALA A 647 -4.54 7.67 26.54
CA ALA A 647 -3.48 8.58 26.95
C ALA A 647 -3.52 8.86 28.47
N SER A 648 -4.70 8.85 29.10
CA SER A 648 -4.84 8.96 30.56
C SER A 648 -4.36 7.69 31.28
N MET A 649 -4.60 6.50 30.70
CA MET A 649 -4.07 5.23 31.22
C MET A 649 -2.55 5.12 31.01
N GLU A 650 -2.02 5.59 29.88
CA GLU A 650 -0.58 5.67 29.61
C GLU A 650 0.10 6.67 30.56
N ALA A 651 -0.52 7.83 30.82
CA ALA A 651 -0.06 8.79 31.82
C ALA A 651 -0.08 8.21 33.25
N PHE A 652 -1.08 7.39 33.60
CA PHE A 652 -1.11 6.68 34.88
C PHE A 652 0.00 5.62 34.97
N GLY A 653 0.25 4.86 33.89
CA GLY A 653 1.32 3.87 33.82
C GLY A 653 2.73 4.48 33.87
N GLU A 654 2.96 5.64 33.24
CA GLU A 654 4.21 6.39 33.40
C GLU A 654 4.34 7.04 34.78
N LEU A 655 3.24 7.48 35.41
CA LEU A 655 3.25 7.95 36.79
C LEU A 655 3.59 6.81 37.77
N GLU A 656 3.05 5.61 37.56
CA GLU A 656 3.38 4.41 38.33
C GLU A 656 4.85 4.00 38.13
N LYS A 657 5.37 4.03 36.90
CA LYS A 657 6.80 3.80 36.62
C LYS A 657 7.68 4.85 37.32
N ALA A 658 7.33 6.13 37.22
CA ALA A 658 8.07 7.22 37.85
C ALA A 658 8.04 7.12 39.38
N TYR A 659 6.89 6.77 39.97
CA TYR A 659 6.75 6.53 41.40
C TYR A 659 7.57 5.32 41.86
N ASN A 660 7.50 4.19 41.16
CA ASN A 660 8.30 3.00 41.47
C ASN A 660 9.81 3.24 41.28
N ALA A 661 10.20 4.03 40.27
CA ALA A 661 11.58 4.47 40.09
C ALA A 661 12.05 5.42 41.19
N PHE A 662 11.18 6.32 41.68
CA PHE A 662 11.45 7.20 42.83
C PHE A 662 11.56 6.42 44.15
N VAL A 663 10.65 5.48 44.41
CA VAL A 663 10.71 4.58 45.58
C VAL A 663 11.98 3.75 45.55
N LYS A 664 12.36 3.19 44.39
CA LYS A 664 13.64 2.49 44.22
C LYS A 664 14.83 3.42 44.42
N SER A 665 14.83 4.61 43.81
CA SER A 665 15.89 5.61 43.96
C SER A 665 16.07 6.04 45.40
N ASN A 666 14.98 6.19 46.18
CA ASN A 666 15.04 6.46 47.61
C ASN A 666 15.53 5.26 48.41
N ALA A 667 15.17 4.02 48.06
CA ALA A 667 15.70 2.82 48.71
C ALA A 667 17.20 2.63 48.45
N ASP A 668 17.66 2.88 47.22
CA ASP A 668 19.07 2.79 46.84
C ASP A 668 19.87 4.00 47.40
N SER A 669 19.30 5.20 47.45
CA SER A 669 19.87 6.38 48.13
C SER A 669 19.91 6.21 49.64
N ARG A 670 18.94 5.49 50.23
CA ARG A 670 18.94 5.13 51.65
C ARG A 670 20.04 4.12 51.94
N LYS A 671 20.18 3.04 51.15
CA LYS A 671 21.32 2.10 51.26
C LYS A 671 22.66 2.80 51.06
N LYS A 672 22.73 3.75 50.13
CA LYS A 672 23.90 4.59 49.89
C LYS A 672 24.23 5.43 51.12
N SER A 673 23.25 6.12 51.69
CA SER A 673 23.38 6.89 52.93
C SER A 673 23.76 6.01 54.13
N GLU A 674 23.13 4.85 54.30
CA GLU A 674 23.46 3.85 55.34
C GLU A 674 24.89 3.31 55.18
N SER A 675 25.34 3.02 53.95
CA SER A 675 26.74 2.65 53.66
C SER A 675 27.71 3.81 53.92
N ASP A 676 27.36 5.03 53.55
CA ASP A 676 28.19 6.22 53.75
C ASP A 676 28.25 6.59 55.25
N LEU A 677 27.20 6.28 56.03
CA LEU A 677 27.17 6.35 57.50
C LEU A 677 28.03 5.27 58.16
N VAL A 678 28.03 4.03 57.64
CA VAL A 678 28.93 2.97 58.12
C VAL A 678 30.39 3.31 57.83
N GLU A 679 30.69 3.89 56.67
CA GLU A 679 32.03 4.34 56.31
C GLU A 679 32.45 5.62 57.06
N ALA A 680 31.53 6.56 57.31
CA ALA A 680 31.76 7.67 58.23
C ALA A 680 31.98 7.16 59.67
N GLY A 681 31.25 6.12 60.08
CA GLY A 681 31.45 5.40 61.34
C GLY A 681 32.84 4.80 61.44
N ARG A 682 33.33 4.08 60.42
CA ARG A 682 34.72 3.61 60.35
C ARG A 682 35.73 4.74 60.40
N ARG A 683 35.47 5.88 59.77
CA ARG A 683 36.36 7.06 59.81
C ARG A 683 36.39 7.69 61.20
N ILE A 684 35.25 7.74 61.90
CA ILE A 684 35.17 8.14 63.30
C ILE A 684 35.89 7.13 64.20
N ASP A 685 35.84 5.83 63.92
CA ASP A 685 36.52 4.78 64.67
C ASP A 685 38.04 4.79 64.43
N LEU A 686 38.50 5.06 63.19
CA LEU A 686 39.90 5.35 62.87
C LEU A 686 40.39 6.63 63.57
N LEU A 687 39.59 7.70 63.54
CA LEU A 687 39.89 8.94 64.26
C LEU A 687 39.95 8.69 65.77
N THR A 688 39.03 7.90 66.33
CA THR A 688 39.03 7.54 67.76
C THR A 688 40.25 6.69 68.11
N THR A 689 40.69 5.81 67.19
CA THR A 689 41.94 5.04 67.34
C THR A 689 43.18 5.93 67.28
N GLN A 690 43.19 7.00 66.46
CA GLN A 690 44.30 7.95 66.38
C GLN A 690 44.31 8.99 67.52
N PHE A 691 43.15 9.51 67.92
CA PHE A 691 43.00 10.48 69.01
C PHE A 691 42.95 9.86 70.41
N GLY A 692 42.73 8.53 70.52
CA GLY A 692 42.83 7.78 71.77
C GLY A 692 44.23 7.80 72.40
N GLY A 693 45.27 8.10 71.60
CA GLY A 693 46.59 8.50 72.08
C GLY A 693 46.72 10.03 72.07
N LEU A 694 46.23 10.70 73.13
CA LEU A 694 46.14 12.17 73.26
C LEU A 694 47.46 12.91 72.98
N ALA A 695 47.68 13.30 71.72
CA ALA A 695 48.76 14.16 71.29
C ALA A 695 48.40 15.02 70.07
N GLU A 696 48.40 16.35 70.21
CA GLU A 696 48.33 17.26 69.07
C GLU A 696 49.75 17.58 68.59
N LEU A 697 50.15 17.07 67.42
CA LEU A 697 51.47 17.29 66.83
C LEU A 697 51.38 18.21 65.61
N LYS A 698 52.13 19.32 65.63
CA LYS A 698 52.33 20.24 64.51
C LYS A 698 53.80 20.26 64.13
N THR A 699 54.14 19.68 63.00
CA THR A 699 55.50 19.64 62.44
C THR A 699 55.72 20.77 61.44
N PHE A 700 56.88 21.42 61.58
CA PHE A 700 57.50 22.29 60.59
C PHE A 700 58.73 21.56 60.01
N ILE A 701 59.48 22.22 59.11
CA ILE A 701 60.59 21.59 58.38
C ILE A 701 61.65 21.00 59.33
N ASP A 702 62.16 21.81 60.27
CA ASP A 702 63.22 21.41 61.20
C ASP A 702 62.77 21.30 62.66
N THR A 703 61.52 21.69 62.97
CA THR A 703 60.99 21.78 64.34
C THR A 703 59.58 21.21 64.46
N TYR A 704 59.17 20.88 65.68
CA TYR A 704 57.82 20.45 66.01
C TYR A 704 57.31 21.09 67.29
N MET A 705 55.99 21.20 67.40
CA MET A 705 55.25 21.46 68.64
C MET A 705 54.31 20.28 68.89
N LYS A 706 54.37 19.69 70.09
CA LYS A 706 53.57 18.54 70.50
C LYS A 706 52.89 18.82 71.84
N SER A 707 51.58 18.99 71.84
CA SER A 707 50.78 18.99 73.08
C SER A 707 50.50 17.55 73.50
N THR A 708 50.65 17.21 74.78
CA THR A 708 50.45 15.84 75.31
C THR A 708 49.92 15.88 76.74
N ASN A 709 49.48 14.73 77.28
CA ASN A 709 49.17 14.58 78.70
C ASN A 709 50.37 14.86 79.64
N GLU A 710 51.61 14.82 79.14
CA GLU A 710 52.81 15.19 79.91
C GLU A 710 53.15 16.70 79.80
N GLY A 711 52.30 17.49 79.14
CA GLY A 711 52.51 18.91 78.86
C GLY A 711 52.84 19.22 77.40
N LEU A 712 53.19 20.48 77.15
CA LEU A 712 53.54 21.02 75.84
C LEU A 712 55.05 20.88 75.59
N ILE A 713 55.42 20.28 74.47
CA ILE A 713 56.81 20.14 74.02
C ILE A 713 57.01 20.97 72.75
N ILE A 714 58.09 21.76 72.70
CA ILE A 714 58.59 22.43 71.49
C ILE A 714 60.02 21.95 71.28
N GLY A 715 60.36 21.49 70.08
CA GLY A 715 61.69 20.91 69.83
C GLY A 715 62.10 20.92 68.38
N LYS A 716 63.37 20.62 68.12
CA LYS A 716 63.86 20.29 66.79
C LYS A 716 63.64 18.82 66.45
N ASN A 717 63.47 18.53 65.16
CA ASN A 717 63.29 17.17 64.63
C ASN A 717 64.56 16.29 64.83
N ASP A 718 65.74 16.89 65.00
CA ASP A 718 67.02 16.25 65.29
C ASP A 718 67.24 15.93 66.80
N ALA A 719 66.29 16.31 67.66
CA ALA A 719 66.39 16.27 69.14
C ALA A 719 67.59 17.03 69.75
N SER A 720 68.27 17.91 69.00
CA SER A 720 69.42 18.69 69.51
C SER A 720 69.03 19.64 70.63
N SER A 721 67.78 20.12 70.61
CA SER A 721 67.26 21.07 71.59
C SER A 721 65.74 20.93 71.72
N THR A 722 65.24 20.85 72.95
CA THR A 722 63.79 20.83 73.24
C THR A 722 63.46 21.62 74.51
N ILE A 723 62.22 22.09 74.60
CA ILE A 723 61.62 22.71 75.80
C ILE A 723 60.34 21.94 76.10
N LYS A 724 60.15 21.52 77.35
CA LYS A 724 58.93 20.89 77.86
C LYS A 724 58.31 21.73 78.96
N VAL A 725 57.00 21.97 78.87
CA VAL A 725 56.19 22.70 79.85
C VAL A 725 55.12 21.74 80.36
N SER A 726 55.36 21.12 81.51
CA SER A 726 54.37 20.35 82.27
C SER A 726 53.65 21.25 83.28
N SER A 727 52.67 20.71 84.01
CA SER A 727 51.90 21.43 85.04
C SER A 727 52.71 21.82 86.28
N ASP A 728 53.87 21.19 86.48
CA ASP A 728 54.74 21.29 87.67
C ASP A 728 56.16 21.79 87.35
N ARG A 729 56.56 21.79 86.07
CA ARG A 729 57.95 22.03 85.64
C ARG A 729 58.04 22.61 84.23
N ILE A 730 58.97 23.56 84.05
CA ILE A 730 59.45 23.98 82.73
C ILE A 730 60.89 23.51 82.61
N SER A 731 61.20 22.68 81.62
CA SER A 731 62.51 22.06 81.42
C SER A 731 63.05 22.38 80.03
N MET A 732 64.33 22.71 79.94
CA MET A 732 65.08 22.87 78.68
C MET A 732 66.14 21.78 78.56
N PHE A 733 66.17 21.12 77.41
CA PHE A 733 67.08 20.02 77.10
C PHE A 733 67.99 20.37 75.93
N SER A 734 69.24 19.93 76.02
CA SER A 734 70.23 19.97 74.93
C SER A 734 70.78 18.56 74.71
N ALA A 735 70.71 18.07 73.47
CA ALA A 735 71.04 16.69 73.10
C ALA A 735 70.41 15.62 74.03
N GLY A 736 69.15 15.84 74.44
CA GLY A 736 68.41 14.96 75.35
C GLY A 736 68.72 15.11 76.85
N LYS A 737 69.80 15.80 77.25
CA LYS A 737 70.07 16.09 78.67
C LYS A 737 69.38 17.38 79.10
N GLU A 738 68.70 17.37 80.25
CA GLU A 738 68.21 18.60 80.90
C GLU A 738 69.40 19.49 81.30
N VAL A 739 69.30 20.80 81.00
CA VAL A 739 70.36 21.80 81.27
C VAL A 739 69.87 23.03 82.03
N MET A 740 68.55 23.26 82.05
CA MET A 740 67.89 24.29 82.85
C MET A 740 66.47 23.84 83.15
N TYR A 741 65.98 24.11 84.35
CA TYR A 741 64.55 23.95 84.66
C TYR A 741 64.04 24.94 85.71
N ILE A 742 62.73 25.14 85.70
CA ILE A 742 61.96 25.90 86.70
C ILE A 742 60.95 24.94 87.32
N SER A 743 60.99 24.76 88.64
CA SER A 743 59.98 24.00 89.40
C SER A 743 59.96 24.43 90.85
N GLN A 744 58.82 24.30 91.53
CA GLN A 744 58.65 24.59 92.97
C GLN A 744 59.18 25.98 93.41
N GLY A 745 59.12 26.97 92.53
CA GLY A 745 59.62 28.34 92.78
C GLY A 745 61.14 28.53 92.60
N VAL A 746 61.89 27.49 92.24
CA VAL A 746 63.34 27.54 92.03
C VAL A 746 63.68 27.43 90.54
N ILE A 747 64.61 28.27 90.09
CA ILE A 747 65.26 28.15 88.77
C ILE A 747 66.61 27.46 88.98
N ASN A 748 66.81 26.33 88.30
CA ASN A 748 68.07 25.58 88.29
C ASN A 748 68.68 25.66 86.88
N ILE A 749 69.99 25.87 86.80
CA ILE A 749 70.75 25.97 85.55
C ILE A 749 72.07 25.23 85.77
N ASP A 750 72.34 24.17 85.00
CA ASP A 750 73.56 23.37 85.14
C ASP A 750 74.83 24.19 84.89
N ASN A 751 74.80 25.02 83.84
CA ASN A 751 75.85 25.94 83.45
C ASN A 751 75.21 27.18 82.82
N GLY A 752 75.44 28.37 83.39
CA GLY A 752 74.86 29.63 82.93
C GLY A 752 75.87 30.76 82.88
N ILE A 753 75.94 31.47 81.75
CA ILE A 753 76.80 32.64 81.57
C ILE A 753 75.94 33.90 81.63
N PHE A 754 75.99 34.62 82.76
CA PHE A 754 75.35 35.92 82.92
C PHE A 754 76.24 37.02 82.34
N THR A 755 76.00 37.41 81.10
CA THR A 755 76.91 38.27 80.30
C THR A 755 76.90 39.76 80.65
N ALA A 756 75.94 40.23 81.46
CA ALA A 756 75.79 41.65 81.81
C ALA A 756 75.76 41.87 83.33
N SER A 757 74.78 41.29 84.02
CA SER A 757 74.71 41.28 85.48
C SER A 757 73.79 40.18 86.01
N ILE A 758 73.94 39.85 87.29
CA ILE A 758 72.99 39.06 88.09
C ILE A 758 72.72 39.79 89.41
N GLN A 759 71.45 39.88 89.82
CA GLN A 759 71.07 40.51 91.08
C GLN A 759 70.43 39.49 92.02
N ILE A 760 71.00 39.35 93.23
CA ILE A 760 70.57 38.44 94.28
C ILE A 760 70.16 39.31 95.48
N GLY A 761 68.85 39.43 95.69
CA GLY A 761 68.28 40.38 96.65
C GLY A 761 68.67 41.82 96.32
N ARG A 762 69.29 42.50 97.29
CA ARG A 762 69.77 43.89 97.14
C ARG A 762 71.21 44.01 96.60
N PHE A 763 71.87 42.92 96.23
CA PHE A 763 73.24 42.96 95.69
C PHE A 763 73.27 42.51 94.23
N ARG A 764 73.86 43.33 93.36
CA ARG A 764 74.07 43.01 91.94
C ARG A 764 75.55 42.84 91.65
N THR A 765 75.91 41.68 91.10
CA THR A 765 77.21 41.46 90.47
C THR A 765 77.09 41.86 89.00
N GLU A 766 77.89 42.82 88.56
CA GLU A 766 77.91 43.33 87.19
C GLU A 766 79.35 43.54 86.70
N GLN A 767 79.55 43.47 85.38
CA GLN A 767 80.84 43.80 84.77
C GLN A 767 81.17 45.29 85.02
N TYR A 768 82.40 45.58 85.47
CA TYR A 768 82.79 46.95 85.77
C TYR A 768 82.96 47.77 84.50
N HIS A 769 82.19 48.85 84.35
CA HIS A 769 82.15 49.66 83.14
C HIS A 769 83.47 50.35 82.74
N LEU A 770 84.49 50.35 83.62
CA LEU A 770 85.85 50.82 83.31
C LEU A 770 86.88 49.70 83.11
N ASN A 771 86.58 48.46 83.48
CA ASN A 771 87.42 47.29 83.18
C ASN A 771 86.56 46.03 83.06
N LYS A 772 86.48 45.47 81.84
CA LYS A 772 85.60 44.34 81.53
C LYS A 772 86.05 43.00 82.15
N ASP A 773 87.30 42.91 82.57
CA ASP A 773 87.85 41.72 83.22
C ASP A 773 87.62 41.72 84.75
N VAL A 774 86.96 42.76 85.27
CA VAL A 774 86.61 42.92 86.70
C VAL A 774 85.08 42.91 86.86
N ASN A 775 84.58 42.04 87.73
CA ASN A 775 83.21 42.12 88.23
C ASN A 775 83.17 42.95 89.52
N VAL A 776 82.18 43.83 89.64
CA VAL A 776 81.89 44.59 90.86
C VAL A 776 80.56 44.14 91.45
N ILE A 777 80.48 44.09 92.78
CA ILE A 777 79.25 43.85 93.52
C ILE A 777 78.74 45.19 94.06
N ARG A 778 77.58 45.64 93.60
CA ARG A 778 76.92 46.86 94.09
C ARG A 778 75.71 46.52 94.95
N TYR A 779 75.54 47.26 96.04
CA TYR A 779 74.27 47.29 96.76
C TYR A 779 73.30 48.25 96.04
N ILE A 780 72.07 47.81 95.81
CA ILE A 780 70.99 48.52 95.11
C ILE A 780 69.73 48.52 95.98
N GLY A 781 69.91 48.73 97.29
CA GLY A 781 68.81 48.99 98.21
C GLY A 781 68.49 50.47 98.31
N GLY A 782 67.61 50.95 97.42
CA GLY A 782 66.72 52.08 97.67
C GLY A 782 65.36 51.56 98.10
#